data_AF-A0A7C8CJG0-F1
#
_entry.id   AF-A0A7C8CJG0-F1
#
_cell.length_a   1.000
_cell.length_b   1.000
_cell.length_c   1.000
_cell.angle_alpha   90.00
_cell.angle_beta   90.00
_cell.angle_gamma   90.00
#
_symmetry.space_group_name_H-M   'P 1'
#
loop_
_entity.id
_entity.type
_entity.pdbx_description
1 polymer ?
#
loop_
_entity_poly.entity_id
_entity_poly.type
_entity_poly.pdbx_seq_one_letter_code
_entity_poly.pdbx_strand_id
1 'polypeptide(L)'
;MDGYSSWPQAQCPGVWFLSSSYRETREGETETMTSAEAAFSRPCSMNASQLKFWFSLALCILSAPRSEAKVVESELIIANGNVVFSGETVEALTVNGGIPGPTLEFTEGDLARIHVRNELDVPSSVHWHGLLVPNPQDGVPMVTFPGIPAHSVFTYEFPIRQAGTYWYHSHTGIQEQRGVYGSIVIHPRDTPLHVVDEDYVVVLSDWTDENPDYLMGLLKSENDWFAIERNTNQSVWGALRRGLIGDYLRREWESMPENEISDVSYDRFLIDGGTDRRFAAKPGDTVRLRLINAASATYFYVEFAGGGMSVVAADGQDVVPFETDRLAIAVAETYDVLITVPDEGAYELRATAHDGSGFVNALIGEGERVVAPAVPKPNYYKNVMNSGYLRAMWRTAWDVGGGVELLPPTQAVSEEMPPEAVPVGSGSAHGEGHGSAPAATQHEMKMSLDIPGRPRPPYEKLRAPEESVIPGPRPTRVVTLNLTGDMDRYIWSMNGQTIAPSNTIRIQKGERVRFVLNNRTMMNHPMHLHGHFFRVLNQQGKHAPLKHTIDVAPMQTTVIEFDANEEKDWFFHCHILYHMKGGMERIVHYDGTEADAATLAVRSRLYEDRWYAFGGATVLGNMTSGIAQISNTRNIIEVDWEVAYDDAQYDTTAAYSYYVNRYLSPFLGVNAYREEDSGESVRGVFGFSWLLPLNISSSVWVGTDASFRWTAGKQFYLTRRLVAVANVEYDTVTGWAWEAGSEYILTRHFSLVGQYNSEYGASGGFLMRFFTPGF
;
A
#
# COMPACT_ATOMS: atom_id res chain seq x y z
N MET A 1 -62.14 24.37 34.23
CA MET A 1 -61.67 24.59 35.61
C MET A 1 -60.92 23.33 36.01
N ASP A 2 -59.59 23.39 35.89
CA ASP A 2 -58.53 22.95 36.84
C ASP A 2 -58.99 22.05 38.00
N GLY A 3 -58.29 21.01 38.46
CA GLY A 3 -56.95 20.48 38.22
C GLY A 3 -56.54 19.59 39.42
N TYR A 4 -55.65 18.61 39.18
CA TYR A 4 -54.86 17.76 40.13
C TYR A 4 -55.63 16.78 41.05
N SER A 5 -55.20 15.52 41.31
CA SER A 5 -53.85 14.99 41.59
C SER A 5 -53.69 13.45 41.48
N SER A 6 -52.48 13.02 41.05
CA SER A 6 -51.61 11.89 41.47
C SER A 6 -51.94 10.37 41.25
N TRP A 7 -50.92 9.69 40.69
CA TRP A 7 -50.62 8.26 40.42
C TRP A 7 -50.66 7.27 41.63
N PRO A 8 -50.71 5.92 41.42
CA PRO A 8 -49.50 5.09 41.17
C PRO A 8 -49.64 3.86 40.22
N GLN A 9 -48.49 3.49 39.60
CA GLN A 9 -47.94 2.17 39.20
C GLN A 9 -48.80 1.03 38.62
N ALA A 10 -48.39 0.51 37.46
CA ALA A 10 -48.72 -0.84 36.98
C ALA A 10 -47.46 -1.59 36.51
N GLN A 11 -47.35 -2.86 36.94
CA GLN A 11 -46.23 -3.78 36.76
C GLN A 11 -46.29 -4.56 35.43
N CYS A 12 -45.11 -4.89 34.90
CA CYS A 12 -44.88 -5.87 33.83
C CYS A 12 -44.64 -7.28 34.40
N PRO A 13 -44.88 -8.33 33.60
CA PRO A 13 -43.97 -9.50 33.52
C PRO A 13 -43.61 -9.76 32.04
N GLY A 14 -42.40 -10.10 31.61
CA GLY A 14 -41.32 -10.87 32.22
C GLY A 14 -40.97 -12.01 31.26
N VAL A 15 -40.10 -11.76 30.26
CA VAL A 15 -39.56 -12.78 29.35
C VAL A 15 -38.14 -13.11 29.79
N TRP A 16 -37.90 -14.41 29.98
CA TRP A 16 -36.69 -14.98 30.55
C TRP A 16 -35.58 -15.12 29.51
N PHE A 17 -34.39 -14.63 29.85
CA PHE A 17 -33.13 -14.94 29.18
C PHE A 17 -32.60 -16.31 29.63
N LEU A 18 -32.14 -17.11 28.67
CA LEU A 18 -31.32 -18.30 28.90
C LEU A 18 -29.88 -17.86 29.15
N SER A 19 -29.40 -18.01 30.38
CA SER A 19 -27.97 -18.01 30.70
C SER A 19 -27.58 -19.39 31.21
N SER A 20 -26.75 -20.12 30.47
CA SER A 20 -26.11 -21.34 30.96
C SER A 20 -24.79 -21.00 31.63
N SER A 21 -24.75 -21.02 32.96
CA SER A 21 -23.50 -21.08 33.72
C SER A 21 -23.27 -22.52 34.18
N TYR A 22 -22.13 -23.06 33.75
CA TYR A 22 -21.60 -24.36 34.15
C TYR A 22 -21.07 -24.26 35.58
N ARG A 23 -21.53 -25.13 36.49
CA ARG A 23 -20.85 -25.41 37.77
C ARG A 23 -21.08 -26.87 38.15
N GLU A 24 -19.97 -27.60 38.26
CA GLU A 24 -19.88 -28.96 38.79
C GLU A 24 -20.39 -29.04 40.24
N THR A 25 -21.16 -30.08 40.56
CA THR A 25 -21.09 -30.73 41.87
C THR A 25 -21.48 -32.21 41.81
N ARG A 26 -20.71 -32.97 42.59
CA ARG A 26 -20.68 -34.41 42.90
C ARG A 26 -22.01 -35.09 43.30
N GLU A 27 -22.00 -36.41 43.03
CA GLU A 27 -22.48 -37.58 43.81
C GLU A 27 -23.78 -37.48 44.63
N GLY A 28 -24.70 -38.44 44.42
CA GLY A 28 -25.72 -38.80 45.40
C GLY A 28 -27.01 -39.40 44.84
N GLU A 29 -27.02 -40.72 44.71
CA GLU A 29 -28.13 -41.70 44.80
C GLU A 29 -29.62 -41.27 44.86
N THR A 30 -30.40 -41.93 43.97
CA THR A 30 -31.72 -42.59 44.15
C THR A 30 -32.75 -41.99 45.12
N GLU A 31 -33.97 -41.68 44.65
CA GLU A 31 -35.13 -42.60 44.63
C GLU A 31 -36.44 -41.87 44.24
N THR A 32 -37.42 -42.67 43.88
CA THR A 32 -38.76 -42.41 43.32
C THR A 32 -39.67 -41.47 44.12
N MET A 33 -40.48 -40.65 43.41
CA MET A 33 -41.85 -40.33 43.87
C MET A 33 -42.85 -40.30 42.72
N THR A 34 -43.91 -41.06 42.94
CA THR A 34 -45.14 -41.23 42.16
C THR A 34 -46.13 -40.08 42.35
N SER A 35 -46.91 -39.83 41.28
CA SER A 35 -48.29 -39.32 41.22
C SER A 35 -48.64 -37.97 41.85
N ALA A 36 -49.01 -37.01 41.00
CA ALA A 36 -50.10 -36.07 41.29
C ALA A 36 -50.87 -35.76 39.99
N GLU A 37 -52.19 -35.78 40.12
CA GLU A 37 -53.21 -35.89 39.08
C GLU A 37 -53.32 -34.68 38.14
N ALA A 38 -53.67 -34.99 36.89
CA ALA A 38 -54.01 -34.04 35.85
C ALA A 38 -55.36 -33.36 36.11
N ALA A 39 -55.36 -32.03 36.22
CA ALA A 39 -56.56 -31.22 36.05
C ALA A 39 -56.65 -30.75 34.59
N PHE A 40 -57.55 -31.39 33.83
CA PHE A 40 -57.93 -30.99 32.48
C PHE A 40 -58.55 -29.59 32.50
N SER A 41 -57.94 -28.64 31.78
CA SER A 41 -58.61 -27.42 31.31
C SER A 41 -58.63 -27.38 29.78
N ARG A 42 -59.71 -26.83 29.25
CA ARG A 42 -60.30 -27.05 27.92
C ARG A 42 -59.37 -26.68 26.75
N PRO A 43 -59.40 -27.39 25.61
CA PRO A 43 -58.69 -26.95 24.42
C PRO A 43 -59.38 -25.71 23.85
N CYS A 44 -58.59 -24.67 23.60
CA CYS A 44 -59.02 -23.47 22.88
C CYS A 44 -59.39 -23.88 21.45
N SER A 45 -60.68 -23.85 21.11
CA SER A 45 -61.15 -24.16 19.76
C SER A 45 -60.75 -23.04 18.80
N MET A 46 -59.71 -23.26 17.99
CA MET A 46 -59.38 -22.37 16.86
C MET A 46 -60.54 -22.43 15.86
N ASN A 47 -61.05 -21.27 15.43
CA ASN A 47 -62.08 -21.23 14.41
C ASN A 47 -61.48 -21.56 13.02
N ALA A 48 -62.33 -21.90 12.05
CA ALA A 48 -61.90 -22.29 10.70
C ALA A 48 -61.13 -21.18 9.94
N SER A 49 -61.28 -19.90 10.29
CA SER A 49 -60.53 -18.80 9.66
C SER A 49 -59.11 -18.67 10.23
N GLN A 50 -58.93 -18.91 11.53
CA GLN A 50 -57.60 -18.97 12.13
C GLN A 50 -56.84 -20.20 11.67
N LEU A 51 -57.51 -21.36 11.56
CA LEU A 51 -56.89 -22.56 10.99
C LEU A 51 -56.43 -22.29 9.55
N LYS A 52 -57.25 -21.64 8.71
CA LYS A 52 -56.86 -21.24 7.35
C LYS A 52 -55.72 -20.22 7.31
N PHE A 53 -55.68 -19.25 8.23
CA PHE A 53 -54.58 -18.28 8.31
C PHE A 53 -53.26 -18.97 8.67
N TRP A 54 -53.26 -19.83 9.70
CA TRP A 54 -52.08 -20.59 10.10
C TRP A 54 -51.68 -21.65 9.07
N PHE A 55 -52.64 -22.28 8.38
CA PHE A 55 -52.36 -23.19 7.26
C PHE A 55 -51.79 -22.45 6.06
N SER A 56 -52.31 -21.26 5.72
CA SER A 56 -51.80 -20.47 4.59
C SER A 56 -50.44 -19.85 4.91
N LEU A 57 -50.20 -19.45 6.17
CA LEU A 57 -48.89 -18.98 6.64
C LEU A 57 -47.87 -20.14 6.66
N ALA A 58 -48.27 -21.32 7.16
CA ALA A 58 -47.43 -22.51 7.12
C ALA A 58 -47.16 -22.97 5.68
N LEU A 59 -48.15 -22.89 4.79
CA LEU A 59 -47.99 -23.20 3.37
C LEU A 59 -47.05 -22.20 2.71
N CYS A 60 -47.18 -20.88 2.97
CA CYS A 60 -46.25 -19.85 2.49
C CYS A 60 -44.82 -20.02 3.06
N ILE A 61 -44.66 -20.46 4.30
CA ILE A 61 -43.34 -20.75 4.91
C ILE A 61 -42.74 -22.05 4.33
N LEU A 62 -43.58 -23.03 3.96
CA LEU A 62 -43.17 -24.29 3.34
C LEU A 62 -42.96 -24.18 1.82
N SER A 63 -43.60 -23.19 1.16
CA SER A 63 -43.51 -22.94 -0.28
C SER A 63 -42.64 -21.72 -0.62
N ALA A 64 -42.04 -21.05 0.37
CA ALA A 64 -40.92 -20.16 0.13
C ALA A 64 -39.76 -21.02 -0.40
N PRO A 65 -39.12 -20.67 -1.53
CA PRO A 65 -37.91 -21.35 -1.93
C PRO A 65 -36.90 -21.21 -0.79
N ARG A 66 -36.61 -22.32 -0.11
CA ARG A 66 -35.43 -22.41 0.73
C ARG A 66 -34.26 -22.36 -0.22
N SER A 67 -33.69 -21.18 -0.40
CA SER A 67 -32.31 -21.07 -0.86
C SER A 67 -31.46 -21.69 0.25
N GLU A 68 -31.23 -22.99 0.18
CA GLU A 68 -30.18 -23.60 0.99
C GLU A 68 -28.87 -22.90 0.61
N ALA A 69 -28.17 -22.35 1.59
CA ALA A 69 -26.83 -21.81 1.38
C ALA A 69 -25.96 -22.98 0.88
N LYS A 70 -25.59 -22.96 -0.40
CA LYS A 70 -24.77 -24.00 -1.00
C LYS A 70 -23.37 -23.89 -0.42
N VAL A 71 -22.83 -24.99 0.10
CA VAL A 71 -21.41 -25.05 0.46
C VAL A 71 -20.62 -25.21 -0.84
N VAL A 72 -19.80 -24.22 -1.17
CA VAL A 72 -18.88 -24.27 -2.30
C VAL A 72 -17.50 -24.58 -1.77
N GLU A 73 -17.04 -25.79 -2.03
CA GLU A 73 -15.75 -26.29 -1.56
C GLU A 73 -14.67 -26.12 -2.64
N SER A 74 -13.48 -25.70 -2.27
CA SER A 74 -12.35 -25.49 -3.18
C SER A 74 -11.02 -25.84 -2.49
N GLU A 75 -10.02 -26.25 -3.25
CA GLU A 75 -8.65 -26.48 -2.77
C GLU A 75 -7.66 -25.57 -3.50
N LEU A 76 -6.83 -24.87 -2.73
CA LEU A 76 -5.70 -24.08 -3.20
C LEU A 76 -4.41 -24.69 -2.65
N ILE A 77 -3.49 -25.06 -3.52
CA ILE A 77 -2.18 -25.63 -3.20
C ILE A 77 -1.13 -24.59 -3.54
N ILE A 78 -0.46 -24.08 -2.52
CA ILE A 78 0.65 -23.14 -2.65
C ILE A 78 1.94 -23.96 -2.65
N ALA A 79 2.66 -23.96 -3.78
CA ALA A 79 3.85 -24.77 -3.98
C ALA A 79 4.91 -24.02 -4.79
N ASN A 80 6.18 -24.42 -4.62
CA ASN A 80 7.25 -23.99 -5.51
C ASN A 80 6.97 -24.48 -6.93
N GLY A 81 7.17 -23.62 -7.92
CA GLY A 81 7.04 -23.93 -9.33
C GLY A 81 8.12 -23.22 -10.14
N ASN A 82 8.08 -23.42 -11.46
CA ASN A 82 8.98 -22.73 -12.38
C ASN A 82 8.15 -22.05 -13.46
N VAL A 83 8.55 -20.84 -13.84
CA VAL A 83 7.92 -20.06 -14.92
C VAL A 83 8.95 -19.55 -15.91
N VAL A 84 8.47 -19.17 -17.10
CA VAL A 84 9.30 -18.62 -18.18
C VAL A 84 8.57 -17.41 -18.78
N PHE A 85 8.67 -16.26 -18.12
CA PHE A 85 8.04 -15.02 -18.59
C PHE A 85 9.01 -14.11 -19.33
N SER A 86 10.26 -14.03 -18.87
CA SER A 86 11.31 -13.22 -19.47
C SER A 86 12.09 -13.94 -20.59
N GLY A 87 11.98 -15.26 -20.66
CA GLY A 87 12.78 -16.12 -21.54
C GLY A 87 13.74 -17.03 -20.79
N GLU A 88 13.94 -16.79 -19.49
CA GLU A 88 14.70 -17.67 -18.59
C GLU A 88 13.75 -18.43 -17.65
N THR A 89 14.19 -19.61 -17.18
CA THR A 89 13.44 -20.37 -16.19
C THR A 89 13.73 -19.84 -14.79
N VAL A 90 12.70 -19.33 -14.12
CA VAL A 90 12.79 -18.74 -12.79
C VAL A 90 11.92 -19.51 -11.80
N GLU A 91 12.43 -19.69 -10.57
CA GLU A 91 11.67 -20.29 -9.48
C GLU A 91 10.58 -19.33 -8.96
N ALA A 92 9.34 -19.79 -8.97
CA ALA A 92 8.16 -19.02 -8.59
C ALA A 92 7.36 -19.75 -7.50
N LEU A 93 6.34 -19.06 -6.97
CA LEU A 93 5.31 -19.68 -6.15
C LEU A 93 4.03 -19.77 -6.98
N THR A 94 3.46 -20.97 -7.05
CA THR A 94 2.25 -21.22 -7.84
C THR A 94 1.08 -21.54 -6.92
N VAL A 95 -0.13 -21.22 -7.38
CA VAL A 95 -1.37 -21.67 -6.75
C VAL A 95 -2.05 -22.64 -7.72
N ASN A 96 -2.17 -23.91 -7.32
CA ASN A 96 -2.61 -25.02 -8.18
C ASN A 96 -1.78 -25.14 -9.47
N GLY A 97 -0.47 -24.85 -9.40
CA GLY A 97 0.45 -24.94 -10.53
C GLY A 97 0.40 -23.76 -11.53
N GLY A 98 -0.41 -22.72 -11.25
CA GLY A 98 -0.54 -21.54 -12.10
C GLY A 98 -0.15 -20.23 -11.40
N ILE A 99 0.14 -19.23 -12.24
CA ILE A 99 0.22 -17.79 -11.89
C ILE A 99 -0.52 -17.04 -13.02
N PRO A 100 -1.62 -16.33 -12.75
CA PRO A 100 -2.33 -16.32 -11.46
C PRO A 100 -2.86 -17.72 -11.11
N GLY A 101 -3.21 -17.89 -9.83
CA GLY A 101 -4.00 -19.01 -9.36
C GLY A 101 -5.39 -19.07 -10.01
N PRO A 102 -6.14 -20.17 -9.80
CA PRO A 102 -7.47 -20.35 -10.37
C PRO A 102 -8.44 -19.27 -9.88
N THR A 103 -9.39 -18.90 -10.75
CA THR A 103 -10.53 -18.07 -10.36
C THR A 103 -11.45 -18.86 -9.44
N LEU A 104 -11.73 -18.31 -8.26
CA LEU A 104 -12.76 -18.83 -7.38
C LEU A 104 -14.10 -18.21 -7.74
N GLU A 105 -15.13 -19.04 -7.90
CA GLU A 105 -16.47 -18.59 -8.23
C GLU A 105 -17.48 -18.93 -7.13
N PHE A 106 -18.25 -17.94 -6.72
CA PHE A 106 -19.30 -18.08 -5.71
C PHE A 106 -20.57 -17.39 -6.18
N THR A 107 -21.71 -17.73 -5.57
CA THR A 107 -22.93 -16.94 -5.63
C THR A 107 -23.19 -16.29 -4.27
N GLU A 108 -23.73 -15.08 -4.26
CA GLU A 108 -24.12 -14.41 -3.03
C GLU A 108 -25.07 -15.28 -2.18
N GLY A 109 -24.69 -15.49 -0.91
CA GLY A 109 -25.37 -16.35 0.03
C GLY A 109 -24.85 -17.79 0.10
N ASP A 110 -23.86 -18.16 -0.71
CA ASP A 110 -23.10 -19.41 -0.55
C ASP A 110 -22.27 -19.40 0.75
N LEU A 111 -21.88 -20.59 1.21
CA LEU A 111 -20.84 -20.77 2.22
C LEU A 111 -19.54 -21.20 1.51
N ALA A 112 -18.53 -20.34 1.51
CA ALA A 112 -17.23 -20.69 0.97
C ALA A 112 -16.48 -21.57 1.97
N ARG A 113 -15.98 -22.72 1.51
CA ARG A 113 -15.04 -23.58 2.24
C ARG A 113 -13.81 -23.79 1.38
N ILE A 114 -12.68 -23.22 1.78
CA ILE A 114 -11.47 -23.20 0.97
C ILE A 114 -10.33 -23.85 1.75
N HIS A 115 -9.86 -24.99 1.27
CA HIS A 115 -8.72 -25.72 1.82
C HIS A 115 -7.44 -25.17 1.21
N VAL A 116 -6.66 -24.44 1.99
CA VAL A 116 -5.36 -23.92 1.55
C VAL A 116 -4.26 -24.82 2.08
N ARG A 117 -3.62 -25.57 1.18
CA ARG A 117 -2.45 -26.42 1.45
C ARG A 117 -1.19 -25.64 1.16
N ASN A 118 -0.36 -25.47 2.18
CA ASN A 118 0.98 -24.91 2.06
C ASN A 118 2.00 -26.05 1.90
N GLU A 119 2.59 -26.20 0.72
CA GLU A 119 3.66 -27.17 0.43
C GLU A 119 5.07 -26.54 0.50
N LEU A 120 5.16 -25.28 0.92
CA LEU A 120 6.42 -24.58 1.09
C LEU A 120 7.10 -24.97 2.41
N ASP A 121 8.42 -24.75 2.48
CA ASP A 121 9.22 -24.88 3.71
C ASP A 121 9.08 -23.69 4.66
N VAL A 122 8.32 -22.66 4.27
CA VAL A 122 8.05 -21.45 5.04
C VAL A 122 6.54 -21.28 5.27
N PRO A 123 6.11 -20.52 6.29
CA PRO A 123 4.70 -20.20 6.45
C PRO A 123 4.12 -19.47 5.22
N SER A 124 2.81 -19.57 5.05
CA SER A 124 2.06 -18.89 3.99
C SER A 124 0.73 -18.36 4.52
N SER A 125 -0.01 -17.66 3.68
CA SER A 125 -1.36 -17.17 3.97
C SER A 125 -2.10 -16.86 2.68
N VAL A 126 -3.42 -16.73 2.77
CA VAL A 126 -4.25 -16.20 1.70
C VAL A 126 -5.21 -15.19 2.32
N HIS A 127 -5.13 -13.95 1.88
CA HIS A 127 -6.08 -12.89 2.17
C HIS A 127 -7.09 -12.76 1.03
N TRP A 128 -8.36 -12.53 1.37
CA TRP A 128 -9.49 -12.38 0.45
C TRP A 128 -9.78 -10.90 0.23
N HIS A 129 -9.05 -10.28 -0.70
CA HIS A 129 -9.03 -8.84 -0.89
C HIS A 129 -10.41 -8.27 -1.22
N GLY A 130 -10.91 -7.42 -0.31
CA GLY A 130 -12.22 -6.78 -0.43
C GLY A 130 -13.41 -7.59 0.08
N LEU A 131 -13.21 -8.85 0.50
CA LEU A 131 -14.29 -9.67 1.07
C LEU A 131 -14.55 -9.33 2.53
N LEU A 132 -15.83 -9.22 2.86
CA LEU A 132 -16.32 -9.01 4.22
C LEU A 132 -16.45 -10.36 4.95
N VAL A 133 -15.35 -10.83 5.53
CA VAL A 133 -15.27 -12.12 6.24
C VAL A 133 -15.22 -11.96 7.75
N PRO A 134 -15.53 -13.00 8.56
CA PRO A 134 -15.22 -12.98 9.99
C PRO A 134 -13.72 -12.79 10.21
N ASN A 135 -13.34 -12.00 11.23
CA ASN A 135 -11.94 -11.60 11.44
C ASN A 135 -10.90 -12.74 11.33
N PRO A 136 -11.01 -13.91 12.01
CA PRO A 136 -10.00 -14.97 11.88
C PRO A 136 -9.88 -15.62 10.49
N GLN A 137 -10.84 -15.35 9.61
CA GLN A 137 -10.88 -15.85 8.23
C GLN A 137 -10.25 -14.86 7.24
N ASP A 138 -9.87 -13.66 7.68
CA ASP A 138 -9.30 -12.60 6.84
C ASP A 138 -7.92 -12.95 6.26
N GLY A 139 -7.15 -13.81 6.94
CA GLY A 139 -5.94 -14.38 6.36
C GLY A 139 -4.70 -13.48 6.41
N VAL A 140 -4.64 -12.54 7.35
CA VAL A 140 -3.46 -11.71 7.63
C VAL A 140 -2.67 -12.27 8.82
N PRO A 141 -1.49 -12.87 8.61
CA PRO A 141 -0.70 -13.45 9.69
C PRO A 141 -0.39 -12.43 10.79
N MET A 142 -0.43 -12.88 12.04
CA MET A 142 -0.14 -12.08 13.24
C MET A 142 -1.13 -10.95 13.51
N VAL A 143 -2.07 -10.65 12.59
CA VAL A 143 -3.13 -9.65 12.79
C VAL A 143 -4.45 -10.33 13.08
N THR A 144 -4.89 -11.19 12.17
CA THR A 144 -6.20 -11.84 12.24
C THR A 144 -6.09 -13.34 12.54
N PHE A 145 -5.00 -13.97 12.14
CA PHE A 145 -4.72 -15.39 12.43
C PHE A 145 -3.21 -15.68 12.52
N PRO A 146 -2.76 -16.86 12.98
CA PRO A 146 -1.33 -17.15 13.14
C PRO A 146 -0.49 -17.34 11.86
N GLY A 147 -1.12 -17.47 10.69
CA GLY A 147 -0.46 -17.95 9.46
C GLY A 147 -0.63 -19.46 9.26
N ILE A 148 -0.44 -19.93 8.02
CA ILE A 148 -0.48 -21.34 7.64
C ILE A 148 0.94 -21.91 7.75
N PRO A 149 1.25 -22.81 8.70
CA PRO A 149 2.58 -23.40 8.80
C PRO A 149 3.02 -24.11 7.52
N ALA A 150 4.34 -24.28 7.36
CA ALA A 150 4.93 -25.13 6.32
C ALA A 150 4.32 -26.54 6.35
N HIS A 151 4.10 -27.13 5.17
CA HIS A 151 3.60 -28.50 5.00
C HIS A 151 2.27 -28.78 5.73
N SER A 152 1.39 -27.80 5.80
CA SER A 152 0.12 -27.89 6.53
C SER A 152 -1.07 -27.41 5.70
N VAL A 153 -2.28 -27.70 6.17
CA VAL A 153 -3.53 -27.26 5.55
C VAL A 153 -4.30 -26.40 6.54
N PHE A 154 -4.76 -25.24 6.10
CA PHE A 154 -5.74 -24.43 6.82
C PHE A 154 -7.03 -24.37 6.01
N THR A 155 -8.17 -24.48 6.68
CA THR A 155 -9.49 -24.39 6.03
C THR A 155 -10.12 -23.06 6.39
N TYR A 156 -10.30 -22.21 5.39
CA TYR A 156 -11.11 -21.01 5.51
C TYR A 156 -12.58 -21.37 5.32
N GLU A 157 -13.45 -20.87 6.19
CA GLU A 157 -14.89 -21.08 6.08
C GLU A 157 -15.65 -19.82 6.49
N PHE A 158 -16.40 -19.24 5.55
CA PHE A 158 -17.16 -18.01 5.80
C PHE A 158 -18.33 -17.85 4.81
N PRO A 159 -19.42 -17.17 5.22
CA PRO A 159 -20.54 -16.90 4.34
C PRO A 159 -20.19 -15.80 3.33
N ILE A 160 -20.61 -15.99 2.08
CA ILE A 160 -20.53 -14.97 1.05
C ILE A 160 -21.74 -14.04 1.17
N ARG A 161 -21.49 -12.77 1.47
CA ARG A 161 -22.54 -11.76 1.77
C ARG A 161 -22.47 -10.51 0.89
N GLN A 162 -21.77 -10.60 -0.23
CA GLN A 162 -21.59 -9.54 -1.21
C GLN A 162 -21.47 -10.18 -2.61
N ALA A 163 -21.52 -9.36 -3.66
CA ALA A 163 -21.28 -9.76 -5.04
C ALA A 163 -20.20 -8.85 -5.67
N GLY A 164 -19.70 -9.21 -6.86
CA GLY A 164 -18.75 -8.40 -7.61
C GLY A 164 -17.42 -9.10 -7.93
N THR A 165 -16.44 -8.29 -8.36
CA THR A 165 -15.09 -8.72 -8.74
C THR A 165 -14.09 -8.45 -7.62
N TYR A 166 -13.43 -9.50 -7.15
CA TYR A 166 -12.43 -9.47 -6.08
C TYR A 166 -11.23 -10.35 -6.46
N TRP A 167 -10.29 -10.48 -5.54
CA TRP A 167 -9.10 -11.29 -5.75
C TRP A 167 -8.56 -11.78 -4.40
N TYR A 168 -7.63 -12.73 -4.45
CA TYR A 168 -6.93 -13.23 -3.27
C TYR A 168 -5.43 -13.15 -3.50
N HIS A 169 -4.66 -12.96 -2.42
CA HIS A 169 -3.21 -12.93 -2.48
C HIS A 169 -2.58 -13.32 -1.13
N SER A 170 -1.30 -13.68 -1.14
CA SER A 170 -0.58 -13.95 0.11
C SER A 170 -0.28 -12.67 0.86
N HIS A 171 -0.51 -12.68 2.17
CA HIS A 171 -0.11 -11.63 3.10
C HIS A 171 1.18 -12.00 3.87
N THR A 172 1.85 -13.08 3.47
CA THR A 172 3.09 -13.56 4.10
C THR A 172 4.32 -13.14 3.29
N GLY A 173 5.25 -12.41 3.91
CA GLY A 173 6.50 -12.00 3.27
C GLY A 173 6.24 -11.25 1.95
N ILE A 174 7.02 -11.55 0.92
CA ILE A 174 6.88 -10.98 -0.44
C ILE A 174 6.37 -12.07 -1.41
N GLN A 175 5.57 -13.02 -0.91
CA GLN A 175 5.06 -14.16 -1.68
C GLN A 175 4.11 -13.76 -2.82
N GLU A 176 3.38 -12.65 -2.65
CA GLU A 176 2.51 -12.08 -3.69
C GLU A 176 3.27 -11.82 -4.99
N GLN A 177 4.40 -11.10 -4.94
CA GLN A 177 5.25 -10.85 -6.11
C GLN A 177 5.72 -12.15 -6.79
N ARG A 178 5.94 -13.21 -6.00
CA ARG A 178 6.42 -14.50 -6.52
C ARG A 178 5.33 -15.34 -7.18
N GLY A 179 4.05 -14.93 -7.10
CA GLY A 179 2.95 -15.60 -7.80
C GLY A 179 1.78 -16.07 -6.94
N VAL A 180 1.77 -15.81 -5.63
CA VAL A 180 0.65 -16.22 -4.76
C VAL A 180 -0.47 -15.19 -4.82
N TYR A 181 -1.22 -15.20 -5.92
CA TYR A 181 -2.44 -14.41 -6.12
C TYR A 181 -3.37 -15.07 -7.14
N GLY A 182 -4.65 -14.73 -7.11
CA GLY A 182 -5.65 -15.18 -8.09
C GLY A 182 -6.96 -14.41 -7.95
N SER A 183 -7.94 -14.68 -8.81
CA SER A 183 -9.17 -13.90 -8.89
C SER A 183 -10.36 -14.55 -8.17
N ILE A 184 -11.34 -13.73 -7.79
CA ILE A 184 -12.61 -14.17 -7.20
C ILE A 184 -13.74 -13.47 -7.95
N VAL A 185 -14.70 -14.23 -8.45
CA VAL A 185 -15.94 -13.71 -9.02
C VAL A 185 -17.10 -14.16 -8.16
N ILE A 186 -17.88 -13.19 -7.68
CA ILE A 186 -19.07 -13.48 -6.89
C ILE A 186 -20.30 -13.00 -7.66
N HIS A 187 -21.11 -13.95 -8.10
CA HIS A 187 -22.34 -13.71 -8.84
C HIS A 187 -23.42 -13.20 -7.88
N PRO A 188 -24.18 -12.14 -8.24
CA PRO A 188 -25.30 -11.68 -7.42
C PRO A 188 -26.37 -12.78 -7.32
N ARG A 189 -27.08 -12.84 -6.19
CA ARG A 189 -28.20 -13.77 -6.03
C ARG A 189 -29.36 -13.41 -6.97
N ASP A 190 -29.58 -12.11 -7.14
CA ASP A 190 -30.62 -11.56 -8.01
C ASP A 190 -30.11 -11.36 -9.45
N THR A 191 -31.00 -10.95 -10.34
CA THR A 191 -30.62 -10.69 -11.75
C THR A 191 -29.52 -9.61 -11.79
N PRO A 192 -28.40 -9.86 -12.50
CA PRO A 192 -27.35 -8.86 -12.66
C PRO A 192 -27.90 -7.55 -13.24
N LEU A 193 -27.38 -6.41 -12.77
CA LEU A 193 -27.76 -5.09 -13.30
C LEU A 193 -27.43 -4.95 -14.79
N HIS A 194 -26.37 -5.62 -15.24
CA HIS A 194 -25.90 -5.60 -16.62
C HIS A 194 -25.92 -7.01 -17.20
N VAL A 195 -26.74 -7.21 -18.24
CA VAL A 195 -26.74 -8.43 -19.05
C VAL A 195 -25.72 -8.25 -20.16
N VAL A 196 -24.81 -9.21 -20.29
CA VAL A 196 -23.70 -9.19 -21.26
C VAL A 196 -23.67 -10.51 -22.03
N ASP A 197 -23.10 -10.47 -23.22
CA ASP A 197 -22.95 -11.66 -24.07
C ASP A 197 -21.74 -12.49 -23.63
N GLU A 198 -20.66 -11.82 -23.23
CA GLU A 198 -19.42 -12.46 -22.75
C GLU A 198 -18.91 -11.77 -21.46
N ASP A 199 -18.32 -12.54 -20.55
CA ASP A 199 -17.79 -12.07 -19.26
C ASP A 199 -16.40 -12.65 -19.01
N TYR A 200 -15.37 -11.80 -19.02
CA TYR A 200 -13.98 -12.21 -18.88
C TYR A 200 -13.32 -11.56 -17.67
N VAL A 201 -12.56 -12.36 -16.91
CA VAL A 201 -11.65 -11.87 -15.89
C VAL A 201 -10.32 -11.51 -16.53
N VAL A 202 -9.78 -10.36 -16.17
CA VAL A 202 -8.48 -9.86 -16.66
C VAL A 202 -7.61 -9.51 -15.47
N VAL A 203 -6.61 -10.35 -15.19
CA VAL A 203 -5.67 -10.13 -14.09
C VAL A 203 -4.39 -9.50 -14.62
N LEU A 204 -4.14 -8.25 -14.25
CA LEU A 204 -2.92 -7.52 -14.56
C LEU A 204 -1.92 -7.71 -13.42
N SER A 205 -0.65 -7.96 -13.75
CA SER A 205 0.42 -8.10 -12.75
C SER A 205 1.77 -7.65 -13.30
N ASP A 206 2.72 -7.40 -12.40
CA ASP A 206 4.12 -7.18 -12.71
C ASP A 206 4.97 -8.37 -12.28
N TRP A 207 6.06 -8.62 -12.99
CA TRP A 207 6.94 -9.75 -12.78
C TRP A 207 8.40 -9.35 -12.79
N THR A 208 9.14 -9.93 -11.87
CA THR A 208 10.59 -9.80 -11.73
C THR A 208 11.20 -11.18 -11.65
N ASP A 209 12.28 -11.40 -12.38
CA ASP A 209 13.07 -12.62 -12.30
C ASP A 209 13.98 -12.63 -11.05
N GLU A 210 14.24 -11.46 -10.48
CA GLU A 210 14.98 -11.30 -9.24
C GLU A 210 14.21 -11.81 -8.03
N ASN A 211 14.95 -12.33 -7.05
CA ASN A 211 14.38 -12.69 -5.76
C ASN A 211 13.83 -11.43 -5.04
N PRO A 212 12.54 -11.38 -4.67
CA PRO A 212 11.98 -10.16 -4.08
C PRO A 212 12.53 -9.77 -2.70
N ASP A 213 13.02 -10.72 -1.89
CA ASP A 213 13.70 -10.39 -0.62
C ASP A 213 15.06 -9.71 -0.90
N TYR A 214 15.71 -10.09 -2.00
CA TYR A 214 16.92 -9.41 -2.47
C TYR A 214 16.61 -8.02 -3.01
N LEU A 215 15.51 -7.86 -3.77
CA LEU A 215 15.03 -6.54 -4.22
C LEU A 215 14.78 -5.58 -3.04
N MET A 216 14.14 -6.06 -1.97
CA MET A 216 13.94 -5.27 -0.75
C MET A 216 15.25 -4.79 -0.14
N GLY A 217 16.26 -5.66 -0.08
CA GLY A 217 17.59 -5.28 0.43
C GLY A 217 18.27 -4.23 -0.46
N LEU A 218 18.11 -4.34 -1.78
CA LEU A 218 18.65 -3.37 -2.73
C LEU A 218 18.00 -1.99 -2.58
N LEU A 219 16.67 -1.95 -2.45
CA LEU A 219 15.91 -0.71 -2.22
C LEU A 219 16.37 0.00 -0.94
N LYS A 220 16.75 -0.75 0.11
CA LYS A 220 17.24 -0.19 1.37
C LYS A 220 18.70 0.25 1.36
N SER A 221 19.44 0.01 0.27
CA SER A 221 20.89 0.24 0.18
C SER A 221 21.30 1.52 -0.56
N GLU A 222 20.40 2.50 -0.70
CA GLU A 222 20.64 3.76 -1.45
C GLU A 222 21.16 3.53 -2.87
N ASN A 223 20.73 2.44 -3.52
CA ASN A 223 21.24 2.05 -4.83
C ASN A 223 20.27 2.46 -5.96
N ASP A 224 20.68 3.42 -6.78
CA ASP A 224 19.87 3.97 -7.87
C ASP A 224 19.75 3.05 -9.12
N TRP A 225 20.21 1.80 -9.05
CA TRP A 225 20.28 0.90 -10.21
C TRP A 225 18.94 0.76 -10.96
N PHE A 226 17.81 0.65 -10.26
CA PHE A 226 16.51 0.51 -10.91
C PHE A 226 16.08 1.77 -11.66
N ALA A 227 16.46 2.94 -11.18
CA ALA A 227 16.21 4.19 -11.89
C ALA A 227 17.09 4.29 -13.16
N ILE A 228 18.31 3.75 -13.12
CA ILE A 228 19.21 3.66 -14.28
C ILE A 228 18.63 2.69 -15.34
N GLU A 229 18.18 1.51 -14.91
CA GLU A 229 17.64 0.47 -15.77
C GLU A 229 16.39 0.92 -16.53
N ARG A 230 15.43 1.52 -15.80
CA ARG A 230 14.20 2.07 -16.38
C ARG A 230 14.42 3.35 -17.17
N ASN A 231 15.62 3.94 -17.08
CA ASN A 231 15.94 5.22 -17.68
C ASN A 231 14.97 6.32 -17.16
N THR A 232 14.88 6.39 -15.83
CA THR A 232 14.08 7.38 -15.11
C THR A 232 14.97 8.30 -14.28
N ASN A 233 16.21 7.90 -13.99
CA ASN A 233 17.14 8.70 -13.22
C ASN A 233 17.45 10.07 -13.86
N GLN A 234 17.55 11.07 -12.99
CA GLN A 234 17.78 12.45 -13.42
C GLN A 234 19.27 12.76 -13.51
N SER A 235 19.72 13.26 -14.66
CA SER A 235 21.12 13.65 -14.88
C SER A 235 21.26 15.07 -15.40
N VAL A 236 22.39 15.70 -15.11
CA VAL A 236 22.74 17.05 -15.58
C VAL A 236 22.62 17.15 -17.10
N TRP A 237 23.21 16.19 -17.84
CA TRP A 237 23.12 16.14 -19.30
C TRP A 237 21.68 15.88 -19.78
N GLY A 238 20.92 15.06 -19.05
CA GLY A 238 19.51 14.77 -19.33
C GLY A 238 18.61 15.99 -19.21
N ALA A 239 18.84 16.82 -18.19
CA ALA A 239 18.15 18.08 -17.94
C ALA A 239 18.54 19.13 -19.00
N LEU A 240 19.84 19.24 -19.31
CA LEU A 240 20.35 20.19 -20.31
C LEU A 240 19.77 19.91 -21.71
N ARG A 241 19.77 18.65 -22.17
CA ARG A 241 19.21 18.27 -23.49
C ARG A 241 17.71 18.60 -23.63
N ARG A 242 16.99 18.67 -22.51
CA ARG A 242 15.55 18.98 -22.46
C ARG A 242 15.27 20.45 -22.18
N GLY A 243 16.29 21.28 -21.95
CA GLY A 243 16.11 22.68 -21.56
C GLY A 243 15.59 22.87 -20.13
N LEU A 244 15.73 21.86 -19.25
CA LEU A 244 15.17 21.82 -17.89
C LEU A 244 16.26 21.90 -16.80
N ILE A 245 17.43 22.46 -17.11
CA ILE A 245 18.53 22.56 -16.13
C ILE A 245 18.14 23.42 -14.91
N GLY A 246 17.27 24.41 -15.09
CA GLY A 246 16.75 25.24 -13.99
C GLY A 246 15.88 24.44 -13.01
N ASP A 247 15.03 23.53 -13.51
CA ASP A 247 14.22 22.66 -12.67
C ASP A 247 15.09 21.64 -11.92
N TYR A 248 16.09 21.08 -12.60
CA TYR A 248 17.08 20.19 -11.97
C TYR A 248 17.83 20.89 -10.84
N LEU A 249 18.43 22.06 -11.10
CA LEU A 249 19.17 22.81 -10.06
C LEU A 249 18.28 23.27 -8.92
N ARG A 250 17.01 23.61 -9.18
CA ARG A 250 16.05 23.95 -8.14
C ARG A 250 15.76 22.74 -7.25
N ARG A 251 15.49 21.57 -7.84
CA ARG A 251 15.27 20.31 -7.10
C ARG A 251 16.44 19.99 -6.19
N GLU A 252 17.66 20.07 -6.74
CA GLU A 252 18.90 19.89 -5.98
C GLU A 252 18.94 20.88 -4.81
N TRP A 253 18.77 22.18 -5.07
CA TRP A 253 18.80 23.22 -4.04
C TRP A 253 17.79 22.97 -2.91
N GLU A 254 16.61 22.48 -3.26
CA GLU A 254 15.53 22.15 -2.33
C GLU A 254 15.71 20.80 -1.62
N SER A 255 16.80 20.08 -1.92
CA SER A 255 17.08 18.71 -1.46
C SER A 255 15.91 17.74 -1.67
N MET A 256 15.20 17.96 -2.78
CA MET A 256 14.07 17.10 -3.18
C MET A 256 14.61 15.77 -3.70
N PRO A 257 14.05 14.64 -3.25
CA PRO A 257 14.36 13.34 -3.84
C PRO A 257 13.98 13.33 -5.34
N GLU A 258 14.49 12.34 -6.07
CA GLU A 258 14.13 12.18 -7.49
C GLU A 258 12.62 11.96 -7.64
N ASN A 259 12.04 12.46 -8.74
CA ASN A 259 10.63 12.25 -9.05
C ASN A 259 10.42 10.82 -9.56
N GLU A 260 10.67 9.83 -8.71
CA GLU A 260 10.40 8.44 -9.03
C GLU A 260 8.90 8.17 -8.98
N ILE A 261 8.42 7.46 -10.00
CA ILE A 261 7.00 7.12 -10.17
C ILE A 261 6.73 5.68 -9.70
N SER A 262 7.76 4.84 -9.74
CA SER A 262 7.77 3.44 -9.35
C SER A 262 9.13 3.15 -8.71
N ASP A 263 9.22 2.21 -7.78
CA ASP A 263 10.47 1.90 -7.08
C ASP A 263 11.30 0.82 -7.78
N VAL A 264 10.62 -0.13 -8.42
CA VAL A 264 11.22 -1.37 -8.93
C VAL A 264 11.17 -1.38 -10.47
N SER A 265 12.22 -1.91 -11.08
CA SER A 265 12.21 -2.28 -12.49
C SER A 265 11.68 -3.70 -12.63
N TYR A 266 10.67 -3.89 -13.47
CA TYR A 266 10.07 -5.18 -13.73
C TYR A 266 10.50 -5.72 -15.09
N ASP A 267 10.85 -7.00 -15.13
CA ASP A 267 11.25 -7.69 -16.36
C ASP A 267 10.07 -7.84 -17.31
N ARG A 268 8.87 -8.13 -16.79
CA ARG A 268 7.66 -8.33 -17.58
C ARG A 268 6.44 -7.76 -16.86
N PHE A 269 5.49 -7.31 -17.67
CA PHE A 269 4.10 -7.14 -17.25
C PHE A 269 3.31 -8.33 -17.77
N LEU A 270 2.28 -8.74 -17.04
CA LEU A 270 1.49 -9.92 -17.37
C LEU A 270 -0.01 -9.59 -17.40
N ILE A 271 -0.72 -10.29 -18.29
CA ILE A 271 -2.17 -10.35 -18.39
C ILE A 271 -2.58 -11.82 -18.35
N ASP A 272 -3.35 -12.23 -17.34
CA ASP A 272 -3.74 -13.62 -17.08
C ASP A 272 -2.54 -14.60 -17.07
N GLY A 273 -1.39 -14.16 -16.55
CA GLY A 273 -0.18 -14.99 -16.49
C GLY A 273 0.58 -15.12 -17.81
N GLY A 274 0.24 -14.32 -18.83
CA GLY A 274 0.95 -14.26 -20.11
C GLY A 274 1.31 -12.84 -20.53
N THR A 275 2.03 -12.70 -21.64
CA THR A 275 2.37 -11.38 -22.22
C THR A 275 1.42 -10.94 -23.34
N ASP A 276 0.58 -11.86 -23.81
CA ASP A 276 -0.48 -11.65 -24.80
C ASP A 276 -1.65 -12.58 -24.46
N ARG A 277 -2.87 -12.13 -24.77
CA ARG A 277 -4.12 -12.84 -24.47
C ARG A 277 -5.12 -12.65 -25.61
N ARG A 278 -5.98 -13.63 -25.86
CA ARG A 278 -7.10 -13.47 -26.80
C ARG A 278 -8.41 -13.81 -26.11
N PHE A 279 -9.37 -12.91 -26.21
CA PHE A 279 -10.74 -13.11 -25.75
C PHE A 279 -11.64 -13.35 -26.97
N ALA A 280 -12.44 -14.41 -26.91
CA ALA A 280 -13.38 -14.72 -27.98
C ALA A 280 -14.62 -13.84 -27.83
N ALA A 281 -14.96 -13.07 -28.85
CA ALA A 281 -16.19 -12.30 -28.89
C ALA A 281 -16.57 -12.04 -30.35
N LYS A 282 -17.87 -11.98 -30.63
CA LYS A 282 -18.40 -11.71 -31.96
C LYS A 282 -18.64 -10.21 -32.14
N PRO A 283 -18.62 -9.73 -33.39
CA PRO A 283 -19.08 -8.38 -33.69
C PRO A 283 -20.47 -8.09 -33.11
N GLY A 284 -20.60 -6.95 -32.43
CA GLY A 284 -21.82 -6.51 -31.75
C GLY A 284 -22.01 -7.04 -30.32
N ASP A 285 -21.23 -8.03 -29.88
CA ASP A 285 -21.31 -8.54 -28.51
C ASP A 285 -20.99 -7.42 -27.50
N THR A 286 -21.76 -7.38 -26.41
CA THR A 286 -21.41 -6.60 -25.22
C THR A 286 -20.58 -7.49 -24.31
N VAL A 287 -19.33 -7.09 -24.07
CA VAL A 287 -18.38 -7.85 -23.26
C VAL A 287 -18.13 -7.12 -21.95
N ARG A 288 -18.27 -7.83 -20.82
CA ARG A 288 -17.76 -7.37 -19.52
C ARG A 288 -16.32 -7.84 -19.35
N LEU A 289 -15.45 -6.89 -19.03
CA LEU A 289 -14.08 -7.14 -18.62
C LEU A 289 -13.94 -6.78 -17.14
N ARG A 290 -13.64 -7.78 -16.32
CA ARG A 290 -13.40 -7.65 -14.87
C ARG A 290 -11.91 -7.43 -14.66
N LEU A 291 -11.51 -6.18 -14.64
CA LEU A 291 -10.12 -5.76 -14.53
C LEU A 291 -9.69 -5.84 -13.06
N ILE A 292 -8.61 -6.59 -12.80
CA ILE A 292 -8.01 -6.73 -11.48
C ILE A 292 -6.55 -6.32 -11.61
N ASN A 293 -6.11 -5.36 -10.82
CA ASN A 293 -4.68 -5.05 -10.72
C ASN A 293 -4.05 -5.77 -9.51
N ALA A 294 -3.45 -6.93 -9.79
CA ALA A 294 -2.73 -7.77 -8.83
C ALA A 294 -1.20 -7.57 -8.91
N ALA A 295 -0.75 -6.45 -9.47
CA ALA A 295 0.66 -6.07 -9.50
C ALA A 295 1.15 -5.68 -8.11
N SER A 296 2.43 -5.87 -7.81
CA SER A 296 2.96 -5.54 -6.49
C SER A 296 3.24 -4.04 -6.31
N ALA A 297 3.50 -3.31 -7.40
CA ALA A 297 3.71 -1.85 -7.36
C ALA A 297 3.20 -1.12 -8.61
N THR A 298 2.88 -1.85 -9.68
CA THR A 298 2.56 -1.22 -10.97
C THR A 298 1.10 -0.78 -11.08
N TYR A 299 0.89 0.51 -11.34
CA TYR A 299 -0.38 1.03 -11.82
C TYR A 299 -0.45 0.87 -13.34
N PHE A 300 -1.64 0.66 -13.88
CA PHE A 300 -1.85 0.54 -15.32
C PHE A 300 -2.80 1.60 -15.88
N TYR A 301 -2.50 2.05 -17.10
CA TYR A 301 -3.44 2.72 -17.97
C TYR A 301 -4.03 1.71 -18.94
N VAL A 302 -5.30 1.39 -18.77
CA VAL A 302 -6.04 0.46 -19.62
C VAL A 302 -6.78 1.24 -20.70
N GLU A 303 -6.66 0.80 -21.94
CA GLU A 303 -7.31 1.39 -23.12
C GLU A 303 -7.80 0.31 -24.07
N PHE A 304 -8.97 0.53 -24.67
CA PHE A 304 -9.51 -0.35 -25.70
C PHE A 304 -9.48 0.34 -27.06
N ALA A 305 -8.91 -0.33 -28.07
CA ALA A 305 -8.77 0.23 -29.41
C ALA A 305 -10.11 0.37 -30.15
N GLY A 306 -11.14 -0.38 -29.73
CA GLY A 306 -12.46 -0.40 -30.37
C GLY A 306 -13.38 0.74 -29.96
N GLY A 307 -12.98 1.61 -29.02
CA GLY A 307 -13.77 2.74 -28.57
C GLY A 307 -13.68 2.96 -27.05
N GLY A 308 -14.63 3.73 -26.52
CA GLY A 308 -14.73 4.00 -25.08
C GLY A 308 -15.09 2.75 -24.27
N MET A 309 -14.71 2.76 -23.00
CA MET A 309 -15.07 1.76 -22.02
C MET A 309 -16.07 2.36 -21.03
N SER A 310 -17.18 1.66 -20.79
CA SER A 310 -18.19 2.06 -19.81
C SER A 310 -17.87 1.42 -18.46
N VAL A 311 -17.44 2.20 -17.47
CA VAL A 311 -17.15 1.68 -16.13
C VAL A 311 -18.47 1.48 -15.38
N VAL A 312 -18.73 0.25 -14.92
CA VAL A 312 -20.00 -0.13 -14.27
C VAL A 312 -19.84 -0.60 -12.83
N ALA A 313 -18.65 -1.05 -12.43
CA ALA A 313 -18.33 -1.34 -11.03
C ALA A 313 -16.90 -0.93 -10.68
N ALA A 314 -16.67 -0.66 -9.40
CA ALA A 314 -15.36 -0.40 -8.82
C ALA A 314 -15.24 -1.09 -7.45
N ASP A 315 -14.16 -1.83 -7.21
CA ASP A 315 -13.93 -2.59 -5.96
C ASP A 315 -15.11 -3.55 -5.63
N GLY A 316 -15.69 -4.16 -6.66
CA GLY A 316 -16.87 -5.02 -6.53
C GLY A 316 -18.18 -4.30 -6.20
N GLN A 317 -18.19 -2.97 -6.09
CA GLN A 317 -19.40 -2.17 -5.88
C GLN A 317 -19.89 -1.57 -7.19
N ASP A 318 -21.19 -1.70 -7.46
CA ASP A 318 -21.82 -1.08 -8.63
C ASP A 318 -21.70 0.44 -8.56
N VAL A 319 -21.51 1.06 -9.72
CA VAL A 319 -21.47 2.52 -9.90
C VAL A 319 -22.45 2.96 -10.97
N VAL A 320 -22.86 4.22 -10.91
CA VAL A 320 -23.58 4.83 -12.04
C VAL A 320 -22.65 4.83 -13.24
N PRO A 321 -23.03 4.20 -14.38
CA PRO A 321 -22.12 4.03 -15.51
C PRO A 321 -21.58 5.36 -16.05
N PHE A 322 -20.30 5.39 -16.39
CA PHE A 322 -19.68 6.51 -17.09
C PHE A 322 -18.63 6.04 -18.09
N GLU A 323 -18.48 6.80 -19.17
CA GLU A 323 -17.54 6.49 -20.24
C GLU A 323 -16.13 7.03 -19.96
N THR A 324 -15.14 6.24 -20.37
CA THR A 324 -13.73 6.65 -20.38
C THR A 324 -12.97 5.99 -21.53
N ASP A 325 -12.11 6.74 -22.21
CA ASP A 325 -11.23 6.18 -23.24
C ASP A 325 -10.02 5.47 -22.61
N ARG A 326 -9.59 5.97 -21.45
CA ARG A 326 -8.41 5.50 -20.72
C ARG A 326 -8.73 5.42 -19.24
N LEU A 327 -8.56 4.25 -18.66
CA LEU A 327 -8.78 3.99 -17.23
C LEU A 327 -7.44 3.86 -16.54
N ALA A 328 -7.19 4.67 -15.52
CA ALA A 328 -6.09 4.46 -14.59
C ALA A 328 -6.57 3.54 -13.47
N ILE A 329 -5.92 2.39 -13.31
CA ILE A 329 -6.18 1.41 -12.25
C ILE A 329 -4.98 1.34 -11.31
N ALA A 330 -5.19 1.66 -10.03
CA ALA A 330 -4.17 1.55 -9.01
C ALA A 330 -3.96 0.10 -8.59
N VAL A 331 -2.85 -0.17 -7.89
CA VAL A 331 -2.62 -1.50 -7.30
C VAL A 331 -3.78 -1.88 -6.39
N ALA A 332 -4.23 -3.13 -6.48
CA ALA A 332 -5.30 -3.70 -5.67
C ALA A 332 -6.71 -3.13 -5.88
N GLU A 333 -6.90 -2.29 -6.90
CA GLU A 333 -8.23 -1.91 -7.35
C GLU A 333 -8.80 -2.94 -8.33
N THR A 334 -10.13 -3.03 -8.34
CA THR A 334 -10.86 -3.75 -9.39
C THR A 334 -11.84 -2.81 -10.08
N TYR A 335 -12.03 -3.00 -11.38
CA TYR A 335 -13.06 -2.30 -12.16
C TYR A 335 -13.72 -3.27 -13.11
N ASP A 336 -15.05 -3.25 -13.17
CA ASP A 336 -15.78 -3.91 -14.25
C ASP A 336 -16.10 -2.86 -15.32
N VAL A 337 -15.70 -3.15 -16.55
CA VAL A 337 -16.00 -2.30 -17.70
C VAL A 337 -16.79 -3.06 -18.75
N LEU A 338 -17.73 -2.37 -19.39
CA LEU A 338 -18.44 -2.85 -20.56
C LEU A 338 -17.85 -2.24 -21.82
N ILE A 339 -17.63 -3.09 -22.81
CA ILE A 339 -17.26 -2.68 -24.17
C ILE A 339 -18.22 -3.32 -25.17
N THR A 340 -18.37 -2.69 -26.32
CA THR A 340 -19.07 -3.28 -27.47
C THR A 340 -18.04 -3.63 -28.53
N VAL A 341 -18.07 -4.88 -29.02
CA VAL A 341 -17.13 -5.34 -30.05
C VAL A 341 -17.54 -4.73 -31.40
N PRO A 342 -16.66 -4.01 -32.09
CA PRO A 342 -16.99 -3.42 -33.39
C PRO A 342 -17.22 -4.46 -34.50
N ASP A 343 -17.80 -4.02 -35.61
CA ASP A 343 -18.27 -4.88 -36.71
C ASP A 343 -17.16 -5.72 -37.39
N GLU A 344 -15.95 -5.19 -37.50
CA GLU A 344 -14.80 -5.83 -38.17
C GLU A 344 -13.50 -5.58 -37.40
N GLY A 345 -12.63 -6.59 -37.29
CA GLY A 345 -11.28 -6.46 -36.74
C GLY A 345 -11.09 -7.09 -35.36
N ALA A 346 -9.82 -7.28 -34.99
CA ALA A 346 -9.40 -7.72 -33.66
C ALA A 346 -8.80 -6.53 -32.91
N TYR A 347 -9.49 -6.05 -31.89
CA TYR A 347 -9.17 -4.82 -31.19
C TYR A 347 -8.30 -5.08 -29.96
N GLU A 348 -7.24 -4.30 -29.83
CA GLU A 348 -6.34 -4.37 -28.70
C GLU A 348 -6.94 -3.72 -27.45
N LEU A 349 -7.03 -4.49 -26.36
CA LEU A 349 -7.07 -3.99 -25.00
C LEU A 349 -5.63 -3.89 -24.49
N ARG A 350 -5.12 -2.68 -24.30
CA ARG A 350 -3.76 -2.45 -23.83
C ARG A 350 -3.76 -1.99 -22.38
N ALA A 351 -2.92 -2.59 -21.54
CA ALA A 351 -2.59 -2.08 -20.21
C ALA A 351 -1.14 -1.60 -20.21
N THR A 352 -0.93 -0.28 -20.12
CA THR A 352 0.40 0.34 -20.12
C THR A 352 0.83 0.68 -18.71
N ALA A 353 2.03 0.27 -18.30
CA ALA A 353 2.58 0.62 -17.00
C ALA A 353 2.65 2.14 -16.83
N HIS A 354 2.27 2.63 -15.65
CA HIS A 354 2.19 4.06 -15.37
C HIS A 354 3.54 4.79 -15.48
N ASP A 355 4.67 4.14 -15.28
CA ASP A 355 6.01 4.70 -15.51
C ASP A 355 6.39 4.73 -17.02
N GLY A 356 5.62 4.08 -17.89
CA GLY A 356 5.89 3.99 -19.32
C GLY A 356 7.08 3.08 -19.67
N SER A 357 7.45 2.17 -18.78
CA SER A 357 8.48 1.15 -19.00
C SER A 357 8.04 0.06 -19.98
N GLY A 358 6.75 -0.32 -19.97
CA GLY A 358 6.19 -1.34 -20.87
C GLY A 358 4.67 -1.41 -20.86
N PHE A 359 4.12 -2.41 -21.56
CA PHE A 359 2.69 -2.68 -21.62
C PHE A 359 2.43 -4.17 -21.88
N VAL A 360 1.21 -4.62 -21.57
CA VAL A 360 0.63 -5.89 -22.04
C VAL A 360 -0.60 -5.64 -22.88
N ASN A 361 -0.98 -6.64 -23.66
CA ASN A 361 -2.11 -6.53 -24.56
C ASN A 361 -2.96 -7.80 -24.56
N ALA A 362 -4.26 -7.61 -24.79
CA ALA A 362 -5.18 -8.67 -25.18
C ALA A 362 -5.87 -8.28 -26.49
N LEU A 363 -6.23 -9.26 -27.32
CA LEU A 363 -7.01 -9.07 -28.52
C LEU A 363 -8.45 -9.54 -28.31
N ILE A 364 -9.41 -8.70 -28.70
CA ILE A 364 -10.85 -8.94 -28.60
C ILE A 364 -11.45 -8.87 -30.01
N GLY A 365 -12.16 -9.92 -30.42
CA GLY A 365 -12.73 -10.01 -31.77
C GLY A 365 -11.84 -10.75 -32.78
N GLU A 366 -12.19 -10.65 -34.07
CA GLU A 366 -11.58 -11.41 -35.15
C GLU A 366 -11.27 -10.53 -36.36
N GLY A 367 -10.14 -10.79 -37.04
CA GLY A 367 -9.73 -10.07 -38.25
C GLY A 367 -8.40 -9.35 -38.10
N GLU A 368 -8.24 -8.25 -38.84
CA GLU A 368 -7.02 -7.42 -38.79
C GLU A 368 -6.87 -6.75 -37.41
N ARG A 369 -5.64 -6.74 -36.88
CA ARG A 369 -5.35 -6.18 -35.56
C ARG A 369 -5.46 -4.65 -35.59
N VAL A 370 -6.30 -4.10 -34.73
CA VAL A 370 -6.41 -2.65 -34.47
C VAL A 370 -5.69 -2.33 -33.17
N VAL A 371 -4.69 -1.45 -33.27
CA VAL A 371 -3.75 -1.14 -32.18
C VAL A 371 -4.28 -0.01 -31.31
N ALA A 372 -4.18 -0.16 -29.99
CA ALA A 372 -4.59 0.88 -29.04
C ALA A 372 -3.62 2.08 -29.09
N PRO A 373 -4.09 3.32 -28.80
CA PRO A 373 -3.24 4.49 -28.70
C PRO A 373 -2.07 4.29 -27.74
N ALA A 374 -0.95 4.96 -28.00
CA ALA A 374 0.19 4.93 -27.09
C ALA A 374 -0.03 5.90 -25.91
N VAL A 375 0.36 5.48 -24.71
CA VAL A 375 0.45 6.38 -23.56
C VAL A 375 1.79 7.12 -23.64
N PRO A 376 1.81 8.48 -23.64
CA PRO A 376 3.06 9.23 -23.62
C PRO A 376 3.91 8.85 -22.40
N LYS A 377 5.24 8.78 -22.52
CA LYS A 377 6.12 8.57 -21.37
C LYS A 377 6.06 9.77 -20.41
N PRO A 378 6.20 9.56 -19.08
CA PRO A 378 6.20 10.66 -18.15
C PRO A 378 7.48 11.49 -18.30
N ASN A 379 7.41 12.77 -17.98
CA ASN A 379 8.60 13.62 -17.95
C ASN A 379 9.13 13.73 -16.52
N TYR A 380 10.06 12.84 -16.18
CA TYR A 380 10.70 12.79 -14.86
C TYR A 380 11.42 14.10 -14.49
N TYR A 381 11.90 14.88 -15.46
CA TYR A 381 12.69 16.12 -15.23
C TYR A 381 11.83 17.35 -14.94
N LYS A 382 10.52 17.30 -15.22
CA LYS A 382 9.64 18.45 -15.03
C LYS A 382 9.09 18.41 -13.61
N ASN A 383 9.54 19.33 -12.77
CA ASN A 383 8.93 19.54 -11.47
C ASN A 383 7.54 20.14 -11.66
N VAL A 384 6.52 19.45 -11.15
CA VAL A 384 5.13 19.89 -11.29
C VAL A 384 4.64 20.67 -10.07
N MET A 385 5.59 21.06 -9.20
CA MET A 385 5.35 21.68 -7.90
C MET A 385 5.74 23.17 -7.90
N ASN A 386 4.95 23.99 -7.21
CA ASN A 386 5.14 25.44 -7.07
C ASN A 386 5.74 25.81 -5.69
N SER A 387 6.29 27.02 -5.58
CA SER A 387 7.16 27.52 -4.49
C SER A 387 6.60 27.51 -3.04
N GLY A 388 5.36 27.10 -2.80
CA GLY A 388 4.76 26.99 -1.46
C GLY A 388 5.30 25.82 -0.62
N TYR A 389 5.95 24.86 -1.28
CA TYR A 389 6.49 23.62 -0.74
C TYR A 389 7.59 23.80 0.33
N LEU A 390 8.51 24.75 0.14
CA LEU A 390 9.60 25.02 1.08
C LEU A 390 9.11 25.43 2.49
N ARG A 391 8.02 26.21 2.58
CA ARG A 391 7.44 26.59 3.88
C ARG A 391 6.79 25.41 4.59
N ALA A 392 6.22 24.47 3.84
CA ALA A 392 5.60 23.29 4.40
C ALA A 392 6.67 22.31 4.90
N MET A 393 7.66 21.97 4.06
CA MET A 393 8.76 21.05 4.40
C MET A 393 9.61 21.52 5.58
N TRP A 394 10.05 22.78 5.60
CA TRP A 394 10.85 23.30 6.72
C TRP A 394 10.07 23.28 8.04
N ARG A 395 8.74 23.46 8.00
CA ARG A 395 7.88 23.29 9.17
C ARG A 395 7.73 21.82 9.58
N THR A 396 7.75 20.89 8.63
CA THR A 396 7.58 19.45 8.89
C THR A 396 8.86 18.76 9.35
N ALA A 397 10.03 19.19 8.86
CA ALA A 397 11.33 18.63 9.26
C ALA A 397 11.65 18.83 10.75
N TRP A 398 10.99 19.81 11.40
CA TRP A 398 11.09 20.09 12.83
C TRP A 398 9.94 19.51 13.66
N ASP A 399 8.97 18.86 13.02
CA ASP A 399 7.80 18.29 13.69
C ASP A 399 8.11 16.86 14.16
N VAL A 400 8.89 16.76 15.24
CA VAL A 400 9.30 15.49 15.88
C VAL A 400 8.20 14.93 16.81
N GLY A 401 6.99 15.48 16.75
CA GLY A 401 5.88 15.19 17.66
C GLY A 401 4.73 14.44 16.99
N GLY A 402 4.91 13.14 16.73
CA GLY A 402 3.82 12.24 16.33
C GLY A 402 2.88 11.91 17.48
N GLY A 403 2.09 12.88 17.94
CA GLY A 403 0.87 12.63 18.71
C GLY A 403 -0.28 12.33 17.76
N VAL A 404 -1.11 11.33 18.08
CA VAL A 404 -2.45 11.22 17.49
C VAL A 404 -3.21 12.47 17.95
N GLU A 405 -3.25 13.50 17.12
CA GLU A 405 -4.03 14.70 17.43
C GLU A 405 -5.52 14.37 17.24
N LEU A 406 -6.13 13.85 18.30
CA LEU A 406 -7.58 13.84 18.46
C LEU A 406 -8.02 15.30 18.55
N LEU A 407 -8.45 15.89 17.43
CA LEU A 407 -9.08 17.20 17.47
C LEU A 407 -10.30 17.14 18.42
N PRO A 408 -10.45 18.08 19.36
CA PRO A 408 -11.61 18.11 20.25
C PRO A 408 -12.90 18.36 19.45
N PRO A 409 -14.07 17.92 19.95
CA PRO A 409 -15.33 18.01 19.22
C PRO A 409 -15.75 19.47 19.12
N THR A 410 -15.42 20.12 18.00
CA THR A 410 -15.97 21.44 17.67
C THR A 410 -17.26 21.23 16.87
N GLN A 411 -18.35 21.33 17.63
CA GLN A 411 -19.73 21.66 17.30
C GLN A 411 -20.19 21.48 15.83
N ALA A 412 -21.13 20.54 15.69
CA ALA A 412 -22.26 20.53 14.76
C ALA A 412 -22.15 21.47 13.55
N VAL A 413 -21.69 20.92 12.42
CA VAL A 413 -22.07 21.46 11.11
C VAL A 413 -23.55 21.15 10.95
N SER A 414 -24.39 22.17 11.06
CA SER A 414 -25.83 22.07 10.88
C SER A 414 -26.17 21.48 9.52
N GLU A 415 -27.13 20.56 9.53
CA GLU A 415 -27.85 20.06 8.37
C GLU A 415 -28.43 21.22 7.54
N GLU A 416 -28.58 20.98 6.23
CA GLU A 416 -29.16 21.84 5.18
C GLU A 416 -28.18 22.77 4.42
N MET A 417 -27.75 22.32 3.24
CA MET A 417 -27.43 23.22 2.13
C MET A 417 -28.48 23.01 1.02
N PRO A 418 -29.23 24.06 0.61
CA PRO A 418 -30.14 23.99 -0.54
C PRO A 418 -29.36 24.12 -1.88
N PRO A 419 -29.95 23.69 -3.01
CA PRO A 419 -29.26 23.63 -4.28
C PRO A 419 -29.47 24.93 -5.05
N GLU A 420 -28.48 25.82 -5.13
CA GLU A 420 -28.48 26.85 -6.17
C GLU A 420 -27.10 27.03 -6.81
N ALA A 421 -27.13 27.04 -8.14
CA ALA A 421 -26.02 27.18 -9.06
C ALA A 421 -25.24 28.47 -8.82
N VAL A 422 -23.90 28.40 -8.89
CA VAL A 422 -23.06 29.59 -8.93
C VAL A 422 -22.46 29.75 -10.33
N PRO A 423 -22.68 30.88 -11.01
CA PRO A 423 -22.18 31.13 -12.36
C PRO A 423 -20.71 31.54 -12.36
N VAL A 424 -20.05 31.26 -13.48
CA VAL A 424 -18.67 31.68 -13.78
C VAL A 424 -18.65 33.18 -14.10
N GLY A 425 -17.81 33.96 -13.39
CA GLY A 425 -17.62 35.38 -13.66
C GLY A 425 -16.29 35.92 -13.13
N SER A 426 -15.47 36.44 -14.04
CA SER A 426 -14.18 37.13 -13.84
C SER A 426 -14.33 38.52 -13.19
N GLY A 427 -13.40 38.92 -12.31
CA GLY A 427 -13.24 40.34 -11.93
C GLY A 427 -12.44 40.58 -10.65
N SER A 428 -11.52 41.55 -10.72
CA SER A 428 -10.50 41.92 -9.73
C SER A 428 -10.97 42.82 -8.58
N ALA A 429 -10.16 42.86 -7.50
CA ALA A 429 -9.80 44.03 -6.64
C ALA A 429 -10.15 43.99 -5.13
N HIS A 430 -9.07 44.08 -4.33
CA HIS A 430 -8.82 44.69 -3.00
C HIS A 430 -9.92 44.87 -1.93
N GLY A 431 -9.59 44.47 -0.69
CA GLY A 431 -10.15 45.00 0.56
C GLY A 431 -9.81 44.17 1.81
N GLU A 432 -9.12 44.78 2.77
CA GLU A 432 -8.69 44.20 4.07
C GLU A 432 -9.84 44.03 5.08
N GLY A 433 -9.73 43.07 6.02
CA GLY A 433 -10.39 43.18 7.34
C GLY A 433 -10.92 41.89 7.99
N HIS A 434 -10.24 41.49 9.07
CA HIS A 434 -10.71 40.67 10.22
C HIS A 434 -11.04 39.18 10.03
N GLY A 435 -10.14 38.33 10.54
CA GLY A 435 -10.15 36.88 10.42
C GLY A 435 -11.15 36.17 11.32
N SER A 436 -12.18 35.61 10.69
CA SER A 436 -12.88 34.40 11.10
C SER A 436 -12.12 33.16 10.59
N ALA A 437 -11.97 32.14 11.44
CA ALA A 437 -11.31 30.89 11.10
C ALA A 437 -11.91 30.26 9.83
N PRO A 438 -11.11 29.86 8.83
CA PRO A 438 -11.64 29.29 7.60
C PRO A 438 -12.18 27.89 7.88
N ALA A 439 -13.39 27.62 7.39
CA ALA A 439 -13.93 26.29 7.26
C ALA A 439 -12.95 25.38 6.53
N ALA A 440 -12.85 24.11 6.95
CA ALA A 440 -12.11 23.05 6.29
C ALA A 440 -12.72 22.73 4.91
N THR A 441 -12.61 23.70 4.01
CA THR A 441 -12.60 23.47 2.58
C THR A 441 -11.33 22.68 2.31
N GLN A 442 -11.44 21.65 1.48
CA GLN A 442 -10.29 21.00 0.86
C GLN A 442 -9.35 22.12 0.42
N HIS A 443 -8.21 22.29 1.11
CA HIS A 443 -7.11 23.07 0.56
C HIS A 443 -6.57 22.21 -0.57
N GLU A 444 -7.26 22.25 -1.71
CA GLU A 444 -6.67 21.90 -2.99
C GLU A 444 -5.50 22.86 -3.16
N MET A 445 -4.30 22.42 -2.77
CA MET A 445 -3.16 22.77 -3.59
C MET A 445 -3.47 22.17 -4.96
N LYS A 446 -4.09 22.97 -5.83
CA LYS A 446 -4.32 22.66 -7.24
C LYS A 446 -2.95 22.50 -7.90
N MET A 447 -2.36 21.33 -7.69
CA MET A 447 -1.40 20.80 -8.64
C MET A 447 -2.20 20.39 -9.87
N SER A 448 -2.18 21.27 -10.88
CA SER A 448 -2.56 20.90 -12.23
C SER A 448 -1.50 19.92 -12.75
N LEU A 449 -1.63 18.67 -12.33
CA LEU A 449 -0.83 17.54 -12.74
C LEU A 449 -1.57 16.70 -13.78
N ASP A 450 -2.50 17.31 -14.54
CA ASP A 450 -3.03 16.73 -15.77
C ASP A 450 -1.89 16.66 -16.78
N ILE A 451 -1.14 15.57 -16.70
CA ILE A 451 -0.16 15.21 -17.72
C ILE A 451 -1.00 14.74 -18.92
N PRO A 452 -0.91 15.39 -20.10
CA PRO A 452 -1.72 15.01 -21.25
C PRO A 452 -1.58 13.51 -21.57
N GLY A 453 -2.72 12.83 -21.69
CA GLY A 453 -2.79 11.38 -21.89
C GLY A 453 -2.57 10.54 -20.62
N ARG A 454 -2.50 11.11 -19.42
CA ARG A 454 -2.31 10.34 -18.19
C ARG A 454 -3.37 10.76 -17.18
N PRO A 455 -4.62 10.26 -17.33
CA PRO A 455 -5.70 10.60 -16.42
C PRO A 455 -5.38 10.10 -15.01
N ARG A 456 -5.96 10.74 -14.00
CA ARG A 456 -5.98 10.20 -12.64
C ARG A 456 -6.97 9.02 -12.56
N PRO A 457 -6.88 8.17 -11.52
CA PRO A 457 -7.95 7.25 -11.19
C PRO A 457 -9.31 7.98 -11.13
N PRO A 458 -10.41 7.36 -11.59
CA PRO A 458 -11.64 8.06 -11.93
C PRO A 458 -12.52 8.46 -10.72
N TYR A 459 -11.93 8.69 -9.54
CA TYR A 459 -12.67 8.88 -8.27
C TYR A 459 -13.67 10.03 -8.29
N GLU A 460 -13.42 11.08 -9.06
CA GLU A 460 -14.34 12.21 -9.23
C GLU A 460 -15.62 11.82 -10.00
N LYS A 461 -15.51 10.85 -10.91
CA LYS A 461 -16.61 10.33 -11.74
C LYS A 461 -17.37 9.20 -11.05
N LEU A 462 -16.73 8.46 -10.15
CA LEU A 462 -17.37 7.37 -9.41
C LEU A 462 -18.53 7.90 -8.56
N ARG A 463 -19.70 7.30 -8.73
CA ARG A 463 -20.94 7.62 -8.01
C ARG A 463 -21.68 6.34 -7.65
N ALA A 464 -22.04 6.17 -6.39
CA ALA A 464 -22.88 5.05 -5.94
C ALA A 464 -24.32 5.19 -6.53
N PRO A 465 -24.93 4.11 -7.05
CA PRO A 465 -26.31 4.14 -7.54
C PRO A 465 -27.30 4.54 -6.44
N GLU A 466 -27.07 4.03 -5.23
CA GLU A 466 -27.88 4.31 -4.03
C GLU A 466 -27.20 5.32 -3.10
N GLU A 467 -27.96 5.88 -2.14
CA GLU A 467 -27.36 6.71 -1.08
C GLU A 467 -26.51 5.83 -0.17
N SER A 468 -25.20 6.06 -0.15
CA SER A 468 -24.25 5.26 0.62
C SER A 468 -24.04 5.81 2.04
N VAL A 469 -24.88 6.74 2.51
CA VAL A 469 -24.67 7.47 3.78
C VAL A 469 -24.84 6.52 4.95
N ILE A 470 -23.92 6.58 5.92
CA ILE A 470 -24.03 5.77 7.14
C ILE A 470 -25.26 6.20 7.94
N PRO A 471 -26.26 5.32 8.15
CA PRO A 471 -27.53 5.69 8.76
C PRO A 471 -27.42 6.10 10.24
N GLY A 472 -28.31 7.02 10.64
CA GLY A 472 -28.52 7.43 12.03
C GLY A 472 -27.48 8.42 12.58
N PRO A 473 -27.79 9.09 13.71
CA PRO A 473 -26.81 9.92 14.40
C PRO A 473 -25.77 9.01 15.07
N ARG A 474 -24.50 9.18 14.69
CA ARG A 474 -23.38 8.41 15.25
C ARG A 474 -22.25 9.34 15.70
N PRO A 475 -21.54 9.02 16.80
CA PRO A 475 -20.30 9.71 17.13
C PRO A 475 -19.33 9.63 15.95
N THR A 476 -18.78 10.77 15.55
CA THR A 476 -17.79 10.82 14.46
C THR A 476 -16.38 10.88 15.05
N ARG A 477 -15.54 9.92 14.69
CA ARG A 477 -14.10 9.88 15.03
C ARG A 477 -13.30 10.27 13.80
N VAL A 478 -12.45 11.28 13.92
CA VAL A 478 -11.55 11.70 12.84
C VAL A 478 -10.14 11.27 13.19
N VAL A 479 -9.49 10.55 12.28
CA VAL A 479 -8.10 10.11 12.40
C VAL A 479 -7.31 10.70 11.23
N THR A 480 -6.33 11.54 11.55
CA THR A 480 -5.44 12.12 10.54
C THR A 480 -4.20 11.25 10.37
N LEU A 481 -3.96 10.81 9.13
CA LEU A 481 -2.84 9.95 8.76
C LEU A 481 -2.02 10.66 7.68
N ASN A 482 -0.82 11.07 8.04
CA ASN A 482 0.13 11.64 7.11
C ASN A 482 0.97 10.50 6.52
N LEU A 483 0.79 10.21 5.23
CA LEU A 483 1.61 9.23 4.53
C LEU A 483 2.99 9.85 4.30
N THR A 484 4.02 9.25 4.88
CA THR A 484 5.40 9.75 4.89
C THR A 484 6.34 8.68 4.34
N GLY A 485 7.44 9.12 3.74
CA GLY A 485 8.42 8.23 3.12
C GLY A 485 9.81 8.83 3.14
N ASP A 486 10.81 7.96 3.20
CA ASP A 486 12.21 8.27 2.93
C ASP A 486 12.70 7.30 1.86
N MET A 487 13.06 7.84 0.69
CA MET A 487 13.53 7.05 -0.46
C MET A 487 14.94 6.52 -0.25
N ASP A 488 15.79 7.26 0.46
CA ASP A 488 17.21 6.92 0.63
C ASP A 488 17.29 5.63 1.48
N ARG A 489 16.56 5.60 2.60
CA ARG A 489 16.53 4.42 3.49
C ARG A 489 15.39 3.44 3.21
N TYR A 490 14.56 3.75 2.21
CA TYR A 490 13.35 3.02 1.83
C TYR A 490 12.48 2.66 3.04
N ILE A 491 12.11 3.71 3.79
CA ILE A 491 11.22 3.64 4.96
C ILE A 491 9.91 4.32 4.61
N TRP A 492 8.83 3.56 4.67
CA TRP A 492 7.48 4.03 4.37
C TRP A 492 6.65 3.97 5.64
N SER A 493 5.88 5.02 5.93
CA SER A 493 5.26 5.17 7.24
C SER A 493 3.97 6.00 7.22
N MET A 494 3.21 5.89 8.30
CA MET A 494 2.13 6.84 8.61
C MET A 494 2.55 7.66 9.82
N ASN A 495 2.35 8.98 9.79
CA ASN A 495 2.73 9.89 10.88
C ASN A 495 4.21 9.72 11.34
N GLY A 496 5.12 9.41 10.40
CA GLY A 496 6.55 9.24 10.68
C GLY A 496 6.93 7.98 11.46
N GLN A 497 6.00 7.02 11.62
CA GLN A 497 6.23 5.78 12.36
C GLN A 497 5.91 4.55 11.50
N THR A 498 6.80 3.58 11.47
CA THR A 498 6.52 2.22 10.97
C THR A 498 5.62 1.48 11.98
N ILE A 499 5.10 0.30 11.63
CA ILE A 499 4.19 -0.43 12.51
C ILE A 499 4.79 -0.69 13.90
N ALA A 500 4.01 -0.40 14.95
CA ALA A 500 4.41 -0.66 16.33
C ALA A 500 3.16 -0.84 17.21
N PRO A 501 3.26 -1.51 18.37
CA PRO A 501 2.12 -1.63 19.30
C PRO A 501 1.52 -0.27 19.67
N SER A 502 2.37 0.75 19.83
CA SER A 502 2.02 2.10 20.28
C SER A 502 1.22 2.92 19.26
N ASN A 503 1.21 2.55 17.98
CA ASN A 503 0.55 3.33 16.92
C ASN A 503 -0.69 2.66 16.31
N THR A 504 -1.23 1.67 17.03
CA THR A 504 -2.54 1.08 16.75
C THR A 504 -3.64 2.16 16.74
N ILE A 505 -4.46 2.17 15.68
CA ILE A 505 -5.60 3.08 15.53
C ILE A 505 -6.79 2.50 16.29
N ARG A 506 -7.12 3.08 17.45
CA ARG A 506 -8.22 2.59 18.29
C ARG A 506 -9.54 3.25 17.87
N ILE A 507 -10.56 2.43 17.61
CA ILE A 507 -11.93 2.84 17.24
C ILE A 507 -12.94 2.13 18.14
N GLN A 508 -14.17 2.65 18.24
CA GLN A 508 -15.27 1.97 18.95
C GLN A 508 -16.34 1.51 17.96
N LYS A 509 -16.93 0.34 18.25
CA LYS A 509 -18.06 -0.17 17.48
C LYS A 509 -19.25 0.79 17.57
N GLY A 510 -19.90 1.05 16.44
CA GLY A 510 -21.01 1.98 16.30
C GLY A 510 -20.63 3.42 15.96
N GLU A 511 -19.34 3.73 15.85
CA GLU A 511 -18.87 5.04 15.39
C GLU A 511 -18.93 5.21 13.88
N ARG A 512 -18.96 6.47 13.45
CA ARG A 512 -18.59 6.87 12.09
C ARG A 512 -17.13 7.28 12.11
N VAL A 513 -16.26 6.55 11.42
CA VAL A 513 -14.83 6.83 11.42
C VAL A 513 -14.44 7.50 10.11
N ARG A 514 -13.68 8.59 10.20
CA ARG A 514 -13.11 9.30 9.05
C ARG A 514 -11.60 9.24 9.10
N PHE A 515 -10.98 8.70 8.06
CA PHE A 515 -9.54 8.83 7.87
C PHE A 515 -9.27 10.00 6.92
N VAL A 516 -8.48 10.95 7.39
CA VAL A 516 -7.95 12.06 6.57
C VAL A 516 -6.54 11.65 6.17
N LEU A 517 -6.40 11.18 4.93
CA LEU A 517 -5.16 10.66 4.37
C LEU A 517 -4.43 11.80 3.66
N ASN A 518 -3.37 12.32 4.28
CA ASN A 518 -2.53 13.37 3.71
C ASN A 518 -1.28 12.74 3.13
N ASN A 519 -1.18 12.64 1.81
CA ASN A 519 0.06 12.19 1.20
C ASN A 519 1.11 13.31 1.28
N ARG A 520 2.20 13.09 2.01
CA ARG A 520 3.32 14.05 2.11
C ARG A 520 4.50 13.67 1.21
N THR A 521 4.31 12.67 0.35
CA THR A 521 5.33 12.12 -0.52
C THR A 521 5.04 12.48 -1.98
N MET A 522 6.04 12.26 -2.84
CA MET A 522 5.92 12.44 -4.29
C MET A 522 5.38 11.21 -5.02
N MET A 523 5.05 10.14 -4.29
CA MET A 523 4.57 8.89 -4.87
C MET A 523 3.09 8.64 -4.55
N ASN A 524 2.43 7.87 -5.40
CA ASN A 524 1.08 7.39 -5.18
C ASN A 524 1.07 6.33 -4.07
N HIS A 525 -0.05 6.21 -3.34
CA HIS A 525 -0.23 5.21 -2.29
C HIS A 525 -1.65 4.65 -2.34
N PRO A 526 -1.85 3.41 -2.83
CA PRO A 526 -3.15 2.76 -2.83
C PRO A 526 -3.42 2.20 -1.43
N MET A 527 -4.21 2.93 -0.65
CA MET A 527 -4.50 2.59 0.74
C MET A 527 -5.66 1.60 0.82
N HIS A 528 -5.44 0.44 1.43
CA HIS A 528 -6.43 -0.62 1.61
C HIS A 528 -6.80 -0.80 3.09
N LEU A 529 -8.10 -0.91 3.37
CA LEU A 529 -8.64 -1.25 4.69
C LEU A 529 -9.36 -2.60 4.62
N HIS A 530 -8.90 -3.55 5.41
CA HIS A 530 -9.51 -4.88 5.51
C HIS A 530 -10.87 -4.82 6.20
N GLY A 531 -11.76 -5.76 5.87
CA GLY A 531 -13.03 -5.99 6.54
C GLY A 531 -14.10 -4.90 6.37
N HIS A 532 -13.82 -3.85 5.59
CA HIS A 532 -14.72 -2.71 5.44
C HIS A 532 -14.78 -2.23 3.99
N PHE A 533 -15.97 -1.80 3.58
CA PHE A 533 -16.10 -0.80 2.54
C PHE A 533 -16.14 0.58 3.19
N PHE A 534 -15.46 1.54 2.58
CA PHE A 534 -15.50 2.94 2.98
C PHE A 534 -16.07 3.81 1.85
N ARG A 535 -16.77 4.86 2.25
CA ARG A 535 -17.18 5.95 1.36
C ARG A 535 -15.95 6.79 1.03
N VAL A 536 -15.67 6.99 -0.25
CA VAL A 536 -14.69 7.99 -0.70
C VAL A 536 -15.40 9.32 -0.76
N LEU A 537 -15.14 10.22 0.19
CA LEU A 537 -15.83 11.50 0.27
C LEU A 537 -15.41 12.42 -0.89
N ASN A 538 -16.18 12.37 -1.97
CA ASN A 538 -16.00 13.14 -3.19
C ASN A 538 -17.18 14.10 -3.44
N GLN A 539 -17.19 14.74 -4.61
CA GLN A 539 -18.23 15.67 -5.03
C GLN A 539 -19.65 15.07 -5.19
N GLN A 540 -19.80 13.74 -5.11
CA GLN A 540 -21.10 13.06 -5.23
C GLN A 540 -21.92 13.08 -3.91
N GLY A 541 -21.36 13.59 -2.82
CA GLY A 541 -22.06 13.83 -1.56
C GLY A 541 -22.68 12.56 -0.97
N LYS A 542 -24.01 12.51 -0.90
CA LYS A 542 -24.74 11.33 -0.38
C LYS A 542 -24.50 10.06 -1.20
N HIS A 543 -24.16 10.21 -2.47
CA HIS A 543 -23.85 9.14 -3.42
C HIS A 543 -22.34 8.92 -3.61
N ALA A 544 -21.52 9.27 -2.62
CA ALA A 544 -20.10 8.91 -2.59
C ALA A 544 -19.91 7.41 -2.88
N PRO A 545 -18.96 7.00 -3.73
CA PRO A 545 -18.75 5.59 -4.04
C PRO A 545 -18.24 4.85 -2.81
N LEU A 546 -18.59 3.56 -2.73
CA LEU A 546 -18.01 2.62 -1.77
C LEU A 546 -16.82 1.94 -2.42
N LYS A 547 -15.70 1.88 -1.70
CA LYS A 547 -14.45 1.22 -2.12
C LYS A 547 -13.80 0.54 -0.91
N HIS A 548 -12.83 -0.33 -1.16
CA HIS A 548 -11.97 -0.91 -0.13
C HIS A 548 -10.49 -0.58 -0.34
N THR A 549 -10.12 -0.10 -1.53
CA THR A 549 -8.79 0.41 -1.87
C THR A 549 -8.92 1.82 -2.44
N ILE A 550 -8.02 2.74 -2.08
CA ILE A 550 -8.06 4.10 -2.63
C ILE A 550 -6.66 4.66 -2.85
N ASP A 551 -6.36 5.10 -4.06
CA ASP A 551 -5.12 5.82 -4.32
C ASP A 551 -5.15 7.22 -3.71
N VAL A 552 -4.09 7.55 -2.98
CA VAL A 552 -3.83 8.90 -2.49
C VAL A 552 -2.68 9.49 -3.31
N ALA A 553 -3.05 10.27 -4.33
CA ALA A 553 -2.09 10.87 -5.24
C ALA A 553 -1.05 11.77 -4.53
N PRO A 554 0.14 11.98 -5.14
CA PRO A 554 1.22 12.80 -4.61
C PRO A 554 0.74 14.15 -4.09
N MET A 555 1.08 14.45 -2.84
CA MET A 555 0.76 15.73 -2.17
C MET A 555 -0.73 16.08 -2.19
N GLN A 556 -1.63 15.10 -2.29
CA GLN A 556 -3.07 15.29 -2.18
C GLN A 556 -3.58 14.80 -0.83
N THR A 557 -4.78 15.25 -0.50
CA THR A 557 -5.54 14.75 0.65
C THR A 557 -6.78 14.03 0.16
N THR A 558 -6.98 12.80 0.63
CA THR A 558 -8.20 12.02 0.42
C THR A 558 -8.86 11.76 1.77
N VAL A 559 -10.18 11.86 1.83
CA VAL A 559 -10.94 11.54 3.04
C VAL A 559 -11.83 10.34 2.76
N ILE A 560 -11.68 9.30 3.57
CA ILE A 560 -12.57 8.13 3.57
C ILE A 560 -13.39 8.08 4.85
N GLU A 561 -14.60 7.55 4.74
CA GLU A 561 -15.55 7.43 5.84
C GLU A 561 -16.15 6.03 5.88
N PHE A 562 -16.04 5.33 7.00
CA PHE A 562 -16.61 3.99 7.16
C PHE A 562 -17.42 3.85 8.44
N ASP A 563 -18.33 2.89 8.42
CA ASP A 563 -19.07 2.46 9.58
C ASP A 563 -18.20 1.53 10.42
N ALA A 564 -17.96 1.87 11.69
CA ALA A 564 -17.25 0.99 12.60
C ALA A 564 -18.20 -0.12 13.11
N ASN A 565 -18.57 -1.07 12.25
CA ASN A 565 -19.58 -2.11 12.54
C ASN A 565 -18.99 -3.52 12.75
N GLU A 566 -17.68 -3.68 12.58
CA GLU A 566 -16.96 -4.93 12.81
C GLU A 566 -16.42 -5.03 14.25
N GLU A 567 -15.58 -6.04 14.51
CA GLU A 567 -14.93 -6.33 15.79
C GLU A 567 -13.47 -6.77 15.55
N LYS A 568 -12.66 -6.78 16.62
CA LYS A 568 -11.24 -7.19 16.64
C LYS A 568 -10.31 -6.26 15.82
N ASP A 569 -9.16 -6.79 15.42
CA ASP A 569 -8.08 -6.06 14.75
C ASP A 569 -8.19 -6.21 13.23
N TRP A 570 -8.19 -5.10 12.50
CA TRP A 570 -8.18 -5.07 11.05
C TRP A 570 -6.92 -4.41 10.52
N PHE A 571 -6.45 -4.86 9.36
CA PHE A 571 -5.23 -4.33 8.77
C PHE A 571 -5.53 -3.14 7.86
N PHE A 572 -4.68 -2.11 7.93
CA PHE A 572 -4.75 -0.91 7.09
C PHE A 572 -3.36 -0.57 6.56
N HIS A 573 -3.16 -0.60 5.25
CA HIS A 573 -1.82 -0.46 4.67
C HIS A 573 -1.84 0.11 3.26
N CYS A 574 -0.67 0.56 2.81
CA CYS A 574 -0.40 0.82 1.40
C CYS A 574 -0.27 -0.53 0.67
N HIS A 575 -0.92 -0.68 -0.49
CA HIS A 575 -0.90 -1.91 -1.28
C HIS A 575 0.21 -1.92 -2.33
N ILE A 576 1.08 -0.92 -2.36
CA ILE A 576 2.42 -1.14 -2.93
C ILE A 576 3.17 -2.07 -1.97
N LEU A 577 3.41 -3.30 -2.39
CA LEU A 577 3.94 -4.40 -1.57
C LEU A 577 5.22 -4.00 -0.82
N TYR A 578 6.13 -3.32 -1.52
CA TYR A 578 7.39 -2.85 -0.95
C TYR A 578 7.20 -1.67 0.03
N HIS A 579 6.15 -0.86 -0.11
CA HIS A 579 5.80 0.17 0.89
C HIS A 579 5.21 -0.44 2.16
N MET A 580 4.33 -1.43 2.02
CA MET A 580 3.81 -2.20 3.15
C MET A 580 4.98 -2.79 3.94
N LYS A 581 5.87 -3.52 3.26
CA LYS A 581 7.05 -4.14 3.89
C LYS A 581 8.13 -3.13 4.30
N GLY A 582 8.10 -1.92 3.76
CA GLY A 582 8.87 -0.76 4.22
C GLY A 582 8.29 -0.08 5.47
N GLY A 583 7.07 -0.46 5.89
CA GLY A 583 6.45 -0.08 7.17
C GLY A 583 5.17 0.76 7.08
N MET A 584 4.60 1.00 5.88
CA MET A 584 3.37 1.80 5.71
C MET A 584 2.12 0.98 5.98
N GLU A 585 2.00 0.55 7.22
CA GLU A 585 0.94 -0.34 7.68
C GLU A 585 0.54 -0.04 9.14
N ARG A 586 -0.70 -0.35 9.47
CA ARG A 586 -1.36 -0.08 10.76
C ARG A 586 -2.37 -1.15 11.09
N ILE A 587 -2.60 -1.31 12.39
CA ILE A 587 -3.76 -2.02 12.90
C ILE A 587 -4.85 -1.02 13.27
N VAL A 588 -6.07 -1.30 12.84
CA VAL A 588 -7.30 -0.69 13.32
C VAL A 588 -7.91 -1.62 14.36
N HIS A 589 -7.90 -1.21 15.63
CA HIS A 589 -8.36 -2.01 16.76
C HIS A 589 -9.73 -1.52 17.25
N TYR A 590 -10.68 -2.44 17.36
CA TYR A 590 -11.96 -2.20 18.01
C TYR A 590 -11.85 -2.35 19.53
N ASP A 591 -12.02 -1.25 20.24
CA ASP A 591 -11.99 -1.23 21.71
C ASP A 591 -13.02 -2.19 22.32
N GLY A 592 -12.60 -2.92 23.36
CA GLY A 592 -13.45 -3.90 24.05
C GLY A 592 -13.47 -5.28 23.37
N THR A 593 -12.67 -5.47 22.33
CA THR A 593 -12.48 -6.76 21.65
C THR A 593 -11.00 -7.12 21.63
N GLU A 594 -10.67 -8.39 21.44
CA GLU A 594 -9.29 -8.87 21.37
C GLU A 594 -9.14 -9.84 20.20
N ALA A 595 -7.95 -9.87 19.62
CA ALA A 595 -7.58 -10.91 18.66
C ALA A 595 -7.56 -12.29 19.34
N ASP A 596 -7.66 -13.36 18.55
CA ASP A 596 -7.64 -14.72 19.08
C ASP A 596 -6.31 -15.03 19.78
N ALA A 597 -6.35 -15.84 20.84
CA ALA A 597 -5.18 -16.13 21.67
C ALA A 597 -3.98 -16.70 20.88
N ALA A 598 -4.26 -17.52 19.85
CA ALA A 598 -3.23 -18.05 18.97
C ALA A 598 -2.55 -16.95 18.13
N THR A 599 -3.32 -15.94 17.69
CA THR A 599 -2.80 -14.79 16.95
C THR A 599 -1.97 -13.89 17.87
N LEU A 600 -2.46 -13.61 19.07
CA LEU A 600 -1.72 -12.84 20.08
C LEU A 600 -0.39 -13.49 20.45
N ALA A 601 -0.32 -14.83 20.48
CA ALA A 601 0.90 -15.57 20.77
C ALA A 601 2.02 -15.35 19.73
N VAL A 602 1.68 -14.94 18.50
CA VAL A 602 2.65 -14.64 17.43
C VAL A 602 2.71 -13.15 17.06
N ARG A 603 1.87 -12.30 17.68
CA ARG A 603 1.74 -10.87 17.35
C ARG A 603 3.05 -10.09 17.42
N SER A 604 3.96 -10.46 18.32
CA SER A 604 5.24 -9.75 18.48
C SER A 604 6.08 -9.77 17.21
N ARG A 605 5.95 -10.82 16.38
CA ARG A 605 6.68 -10.97 15.11
C ARG A 605 6.28 -9.94 14.05
N LEU A 606 5.08 -9.39 14.15
CA LEU A 606 4.62 -8.31 13.27
C LEU A 606 5.45 -7.03 13.42
N TYR A 607 6.05 -6.85 14.60
CA TYR A 607 6.81 -5.64 14.94
C TYR A 607 8.33 -5.86 14.85
N GLU A 608 8.78 -6.99 14.27
CA GLU A 608 10.19 -7.26 14.08
C GLU A 608 10.77 -6.34 12.98
N ASP A 609 11.77 -5.54 13.35
CA ASP A 609 12.48 -4.64 12.45
C ASP A 609 13.72 -5.37 11.90
N ARG A 610 13.61 -5.88 10.66
CA ARG A 610 14.66 -6.68 10.01
C ARG A 610 15.94 -5.88 9.79
N TRP A 611 17.08 -6.54 9.92
CA TRP A 611 18.39 -5.95 9.65
C TRP A 611 18.84 -6.25 8.23
N TYR A 612 19.45 -5.27 7.58
CA TYR A 612 20.00 -5.39 6.23
C TYR A 612 21.48 -5.08 6.28
N ALA A 613 22.30 -5.85 5.56
CA ALA A 613 23.73 -5.59 5.42
C ALA A 613 24.04 -5.20 3.98
N PHE A 614 24.81 -4.15 3.80
CA PHE A 614 25.30 -3.71 2.49
C PHE A 614 26.62 -2.97 2.63
N GLY A 615 27.30 -2.78 1.51
CA GLY A 615 28.56 -2.06 1.50
C GLY A 615 29.17 -1.94 0.11
N GLY A 616 30.22 -1.15 0.05
CA GLY A 616 31.00 -0.90 -1.14
C GLY A 616 32.49 -0.94 -0.83
N ALA A 617 33.28 -1.57 -1.68
CA ALA A 617 34.74 -1.56 -1.59
C ALA A 617 35.32 -1.04 -2.91
N THR A 618 36.02 0.09 -2.85
CA THR A 618 36.76 0.69 -3.95
C THR A 618 38.21 0.23 -3.87
N VAL A 619 38.69 -0.42 -4.93
CA VAL A 619 40.08 -0.86 -5.06
C VAL A 619 40.74 -0.06 -6.16
N LEU A 620 41.79 0.68 -5.82
CA LEU A 620 42.51 1.58 -6.71
C LEU A 620 43.98 1.16 -6.80
N GLY A 621 44.76 1.80 -7.67
CA GLY A 621 46.18 1.49 -7.83
C GLY A 621 47.05 1.81 -6.61
N ASN A 622 46.61 2.71 -5.74
CA ASN A 622 47.38 3.29 -4.63
C ASN A 622 46.70 3.11 -3.25
N MET A 623 45.39 2.81 -3.22
CA MET A 623 44.62 2.71 -1.98
C MET A 623 43.39 1.81 -2.15
N THR A 624 42.81 1.43 -1.02
CA THR A 624 41.46 0.87 -0.92
C THR A 624 40.62 1.73 0.00
N SER A 625 39.37 1.95 -0.34
CA SER A 625 38.40 2.60 0.54
C SER A 625 37.04 1.90 0.47
N GLY A 626 36.17 2.18 1.42
CA GLY A 626 34.83 1.62 1.37
C GLY A 626 34.03 1.80 2.65
N ILE A 627 32.82 1.27 2.59
CA ILE A 627 31.86 1.25 3.68
C ILE A 627 31.26 -0.15 3.79
N ALA A 628 31.08 -0.61 5.02
CA ALA A 628 30.25 -1.76 5.36
C ALA A 628 29.23 -1.33 6.41
N GLN A 629 27.95 -1.48 6.10
CA GLN A 629 26.85 -1.04 6.94
C GLN A 629 25.90 -2.21 7.25
N ILE A 630 25.44 -2.27 8.49
CA ILE A 630 24.23 -2.99 8.85
C ILE A 630 23.21 -2.00 9.41
N SER A 631 21.97 -2.07 8.94
CA SER A 631 20.95 -1.13 9.41
C SER A 631 19.54 -1.70 9.40
N ASN A 632 18.70 -1.13 10.25
CA ASN A 632 17.25 -1.31 10.27
C ASN A 632 16.56 0.07 10.26
N THR A 633 15.27 0.15 10.54
CA THR A 633 14.49 1.40 10.42
C THR A 633 15.13 2.60 11.15
N ARG A 634 15.73 2.39 12.33
CA ARG A 634 16.26 3.49 13.17
C ARG A 634 17.73 3.37 13.53
N ASN A 635 18.31 2.17 13.41
CA ASN A 635 19.66 1.89 13.85
C ASN A 635 20.55 1.63 12.65
N ILE A 636 21.71 2.27 12.64
CA ILE A 636 22.75 2.10 11.63
C ILE A 636 24.04 1.78 12.38
N ILE A 637 24.73 0.73 11.96
CA ILE A 637 26.09 0.43 12.38
C ILE A 637 26.92 0.38 11.11
N GLU A 638 27.93 1.22 11.02
CA GLU A 638 28.76 1.35 9.83
C GLU A 638 30.24 1.33 10.18
N VAL A 639 31.02 0.83 9.23
CA VAL A 639 32.47 0.84 9.23
C VAL A 639 32.93 1.40 7.91
N ASP A 640 33.52 2.58 7.95
CA ASP A 640 34.17 3.24 6.83
C ASP A 640 35.69 3.04 6.94
N TRP A 641 36.35 2.78 5.83
CA TRP A 641 37.81 2.65 5.80
C TRP A 641 38.42 3.34 4.58
N GLU A 642 39.63 3.83 4.77
CA GLU A 642 40.58 4.25 3.75
C GLU A 642 41.95 3.71 4.14
N VAL A 643 42.64 3.04 3.21
CA VAL A 643 43.96 2.43 3.45
C VAL A 643 44.84 2.61 2.23
N ALA A 644 45.97 3.29 2.39
CA ALA A 644 46.99 3.46 1.36
C ALA A 644 47.97 2.27 1.33
N TYR A 645 48.44 1.88 0.14
CA TYR A 645 49.30 0.70 -0.01
C TYR A 645 50.78 0.96 0.28
N ASP A 646 51.31 2.11 -0.12
CA ASP A 646 52.75 2.36 -0.10
C ASP A 646 53.26 2.86 1.26
N ASP A 647 52.40 3.52 2.05
CA ASP A 647 52.82 4.23 3.29
C ASP A 647 52.15 3.71 4.58
N ALA A 648 51.38 2.62 4.49
CA ALA A 648 50.62 2.03 5.60
C ALA A 648 49.73 3.04 6.36
N GLN A 649 49.35 4.14 5.69
CA GLN A 649 48.38 5.11 6.19
C GLN A 649 46.98 4.50 6.14
N TYR A 650 46.21 4.75 7.18
CA TYR A 650 44.81 4.36 7.20
C TYR A 650 43.98 5.33 8.04
N ASP A 651 42.71 5.46 7.67
CA ASP A 651 41.66 6.09 8.47
C ASP A 651 40.46 5.15 8.47
N THR A 652 40.02 4.71 9.64
CA THR A 652 38.90 3.78 9.78
C THR A 652 37.98 4.25 10.90
N THR A 653 36.70 4.41 10.58
CA THR A 653 35.67 4.81 11.54
C THR A 653 34.63 3.72 11.67
N ALA A 654 34.41 3.24 12.88
CA ALA A 654 33.28 2.38 13.20
C ALA A 654 32.27 3.20 14.04
N ALA A 655 31.05 3.36 13.56
CA ALA A 655 30.04 4.20 14.19
C ALA A 655 28.69 3.50 14.33
N TYR A 656 27.97 3.86 15.40
CA TYR A 656 26.54 3.65 15.55
C TYR A 656 25.82 4.98 15.37
N SER A 657 24.89 5.01 14.43
CA SER A 657 24.08 6.19 14.10
C SER A 657 22.61 5.88 14.39
N TYR A 658 21.94 6.79 15.10
CA TYR A 658 20.49 6.72 15.31
C TYR A 658 19.79 7.63 14.29
N TYR A 659 19.03 7.03 13.39
CA TYR A 659 18.37 7.76 12.32
C TYR A 659 17.07 8.42 12.81
N VAL A 660 17.09 9.76 12.89
CA VAL A 660 15.91 10.55 13.30
C VAL A 660 15.03 10.83 12.08
N ASN A 661 15.64 11.32 11.01
CA ASN A 661 15.03 11.55 9.71
C ASN A 661 16.13 11.80 8.66
N ARG A 662 15.73 12.02 7.41
CA ARG A 662 16.61 12.33 6.28
C ARG A 662 17.63 13.45 6.55
N TYR A 663 17.29 14.41 7.40
CA TYR A 663 18.12 15.57 7.69
C TYR A 663 18.98 15.41 8.94
N LEU A 664 18.72 14.47 9.84
CA LEU A 664 19.47 14.42 11.09
C LEU A 664 19.68 13.00 11.57
N SER A 665 20.94 12.66 11.83
CA SER A 665 21.33 11.44 12.51
C SER A 665 22.47 11.73 13.49
N PRO A 666 22.25 11.72 14.82
CA PRO A 666 23.33 11.65 15.79
C PRO A 666 24.06 10.32 15.70
N PHE A 667 25.38 10.33 15.94
CA PHE A 667 26.19 9.12 15.96
C PHE A 667 27.27 9.16 17.03
N LEU A 668 27.73 7.96 17.40
CA LEU A 668 28.86 7.72 18.30
C LEU A 668 29.72 6.61 17.72
N GLY A 669 31.04 6.70 17.85
CA GLY A 669 31.92 5.74 17.22
C GLY A 669 33.34 5.75 17.76
N VAL A 670 34.20 5.02 17.05
CA VAL A 670 35.64 4.96 17.27
C VAL A 670 36.32 5.19 15.93
N ASN A 671 37.24 6.14 15.91
CA ASN A 671 38.09 6.42 14.76
C ASN A 671 39.51 5.95 15.08
N ALA A 672 40.05 5.09 14.24
CA ALA A 672 41.42 4.58 14.29
C ALA A 672 42.15 5.06 13.04
N TYR A 673 43.27 5.75 13.21
CA TYR A 673 44.01 6.34 12.10
C TYR A 673 45.52 6.25 12.31
N ARG A 674 46.26 6.32 11.21
CA ARG A 674 47.72 6.36 11.16
C ARG A 674 48.17 7.20 9.98
N GLU A 675 49.05 8.17 10.24
CA GLU A 675 49.73 8.95 9.20
C GLU A 675 51.18 8.45 9.01
N GLU A 676 51.85 8.92 7.95
CA GLU A 676 53.21 8.50 7.57
C GLU A 676 54.25 8.72 8.71
N ASP A 677 54.15 9.87 9.39
CA ASP A 677 55.10 10.30 10.43
C ASP A 677 54.55 10.15 11.87
N SER A 678 53.34 9.59 12.03
CA SER A 678 52.69 9.44 13.34
C SER A 678 52.47 7.97 13.72
N GLY A 679 52.39 7.71 15.03
CA GLY A 679 52.01 6.40 15.55
C GLY A 679 50.51 6.15 15.36
N GLU A 680 50.11 4.88 15.47
CA GLU A 680 48.70 4.51 15.51
C GLU A 680 47.97 5.24 16.64
N SER A 681 46.83 5.85 16.30
CA SER A 681 46.01 6.63 17.20
C SER A 681 44.56 6.17 17.14
N VAL A 682 43.90 6.14 18.30
CA VAL A 682 42.50 5.74 18.44
C VAL A 682 41.79 6.77 19.30
N ARG A 683 40.64 7.26 18.82
CA ARG A 683 39.79 8.22 19.53
C ARG A 683 38.33 7.82 19.47
N GLY A 684 37.60 8.05 20.56
CA GLY A 684 36.15 7.98 20.53
C GLY A 684 35.59 9.23 19.86
N VAL A 685 34.55 9.09 19.05
CA VAL A 685 33.91 10.20 18.32
C VAL A 685 32.43 10.31 18.68
N PHE A 686 31.93 11.53 18.74
CA PHE A 686 30.50 11.83 18.88
C PHE A 686 30.13 12.97 17.94
N GLY A 687 29.05 12.81 17.19
CA GLY A 687 28.73 13.74 16.11
C GLY A 687 27.29 13.70 15.62
N PHE A 688 27.07 14.46 14.56
CA PHE A 688 25.80 14.54 13.85
C PHE A 688 26.05 14.57 12.34
N SER A 689 25.23 13.84 11.60
CA SER A 689 25.13 13.92 10.15
C SER A 689 23.90 14.73 9.76
N TRP A 690 24.04 15.62 8.78
CA TRP A 690 23.00 16.50 8.26
C TRP A 690 23.06 16.61 6.73
N LEU A 691 21.90 16.49 6.08
CA LEU A 691 21.69 16.82 4.68
C LEU A 691 21.44 18.33 4.50
N LEU A 692 22.41 19.02 3.88
CA LEU A 692 22.33 20.43 3.53
C LEU A 692 21.56 20.64 2.20
N PRO A 693 21.13 21.89 1.88
CA PRO A 693 20.66 22.26 0.54
C PRO A 693 21.64 21.78 -0.53
N LEU A 694 21.14 21.51 -1.74
CA LEU A 694 21.91 20.85 -2.82
C LEU A 694 22.17 19.36 -2.54
N ASN A 695 21.40 18.68 -1.70
CA ASN A 695 21.69 17.27 -1.34
C ASN A 695 23.17 17.05 -0.94
N ILE A 696 23.77 18.01 -0.23
CA ILE A 696 25.15 17.88 0.26
C ILE A 696 25.09 17.12 1.58
N SER A 697 25.63 15.90 1.61
CA SER A 697 25.81 15.15 2.85
C SER A 697 26.90 15.82 3.66
N SER A 698 26.68 16.02 4.95
CA SER A 698 27.68 16.62 5.83
C SER A 698 27.66 15.96 7.19
N SER A 699 28.81 15.81 7.82
CA SER A 699 28.89 15.40 9.21
C SER A 699 29.87 16.25 10.00
N VAL A 700 29.60 16.38 11.30
CA VAL A 700 30.53 16.97 12.26
C VAL A 700 30.70 16.00 13.41
N TRP A 701 31.92 15.84 13.92
CA TRP A 701 32.14 15.13 15.18
C TRP A 701 33.26 15.76 16.01
N VAL A 702 33.20 15.49 17.32
CA VAL A 702 34.23 15.82 18.30
C VAL A 702 34.83 14.55 18.88
N GLY A 703 36.16 14.52 18.96
CA GLY A 703 36.94 13.41 19.46
C GLY A 703 37.19 13.50 20.97
N THR A 704 37.47 12.38 21.62
CA THR A 704 37.87 12.32 23.04
C THR A 704 39.19 13.06 23.33
N ASP A 705 40.01 13.26 22.32
CA ASP A 705 41.23 14.07 22.31
C ASP A 705 40.98 15.56 22.02
N ALA A 706 39.72 15.99 22.05
CA ALA A 706 39.26 17.33 21.67
C ALA A 706 39.54 17.70 20.19
N SER A 707 39.81 16.72 19.34
CA SER A 707 39.82 16.92 17.90
C SER A 707 38.42 17.22 17.37
N PHE A 708 38.35 17.93 16.26
CA PHE A 708 37.12 18.25 15.55
C PHE A 708 37.30 17.83 14.09
N ARG A 709 36.28 17.20 13.53
CA ARG A 709 36.19 16.95 12.09
C ARG A 709 34.87 17.43 11.53
N TRP A 710 34.95 18.00 10.34
CA TRP A 710 33.81 18.30 9.48
C TRP A 710 34.03 17.65 8.12
N THR A 711 33.00 17.00 7.60
CA THR A 711 32.98 16.46 6.25
C THR A 711 31.81 17.05 5.47
N ALA A 712 31.98 17.20 4.17
CA ALA A 712 30.90 17.43 3.24
C ALA A 712 31.16 16.72 1.91
N GLY A 713 30.15 16.01 1.43
CA GLY A 713 30.21 15.22 0.21
C GLY A 713 29.04 15.53 -0.71
N LYS A 714 29.28 15.36 -2.01
CA LYS A 714 28.22 15.37 -3.00
C LYS A 714 28.51 14.47 -4.18
N GLN A 715 27.45 13.82 -4.65
CA GLN A 715 27.44 13.06 -5.89
C GLN A 715 26.51 13.75 -6.91
N PHE A 716 26.89 13.73 -8.18
CA PHE A 716 26.09 14.27 -9.28
C PHE A 716 26.06 13.29 -10.44
N TYR A 717 24.86 12.89 -10.86
CA TYR A 717 24.69 12.19 -12.13
C TYR A 717 24.97 13.14 -13.30
N LEU A 718 26.18 13.06 -13.85
CA LEU A 718 26.51 13.77 -15.09
C LEU A 718 25.65 13.19 -16.22
N THR A 719 25.70 11.87 -16.37
CA THR A 719 24.81 11.09 -17.26
C THR A 719 24.10 10.01 -16.43
N ARG A 720 23.34 9.13 -17.07
CA ARG A 720 22.64 8.04 -16.36
C ARG A 720 23.57 7.08 -15.62
N ARG A 721 24.79 6.87 -16.14
CA ARG A 721 25.76 5.91 -15.60
C ARG A 721 27.07 6.55 -15.16
N LEU A 722 27.29 7.83 -15.50
CA LEU A 722 28.50 8.57 -15.13
C LEU A 722 28.15 9.52 -14.00
N VAL A 723 28.71 9.25 -12.83
CA VAL A 723 28.56 10.04 -11.61
C VAL A 723 29.85 10.79 -11.36
N ALA A 724 29.77 12.06 -10.97
CA ALA A 724 30.88 12.81 -10.41
C ALA A 724 30.73 12.85 -8.89
N VAL A 725 31.83 12.59 -8.19
CA VAL A 725 31.89 12.56 -6.72
C VAL A 725 32.87 13.64 -6.27
N ALA A 726 32.50 14.40 -5.25
CA ALA A 726 33.37 15.38 -4.62
C ALA A 726 33.16 15.34 -3.10
N ASN A 727 34.25 15.15 -2.36
CA ASN A 727 34.27 15.13 -0.91
C ASN A 727 35.30 16.14 -0.39
N VAL A 728 34.99 16.81 0.70
CA VAL A 728 35.91 17.68 1.43
C VAL A 728 35.84 17.34 2.90
N GLU A 729 37.00 17.28 3.53
CA GLU A 729 37.17 17.03 4.95
C GLU A 729 38.08 18.11 5.54
N TYR A 730 37.74 18.51 6.76
CA TYR A 730 38.64 19.24 7.64
C TYR A 730 38.70 18.53 8.98
N ASP A 731 39.88 18.05 9.35
CA ASP A 731 40.20 17.53 10.67
C ASP A 731 41.24 18.45 11.34
N THR A 732 41.06 18.73 12.62
CA THR A 732 42.05 19.50 13.40
C THR A 732 43.41 18.82 13.55
N VAL A 733 43.48 17.50 13.35
CA VAL A 733 44.70 16.69 13.43
C VAL A 733 45.38 16.59 12.07
N THR A 734 44.68 16.10 11.05
CA THR A 734 45.24 15.81 9.71
C THR A 734 45.19 17.01 8.76
N GLY A 735 44.31 17.98 9.04
CA GLY A 735 44.16 19.20 8.25
C GLY A 735 43.05 19.11 7.21
N TRP A 736 43.26 19.76 6.06
CA TRP A 736 42.30 19.76 4.95
C TRP A 736 42.62 18.63 3.97
N ALA A 737 41.63 17.78 3.73
CA ALA A 737 41.67 16.77 2.68
C ALA A 737 40.49 16.96 1.72
N TRP A 738 40.66 16.58 0.47
CA TRP A 738 39.58 16.56 -0.49
C TRP A 738 39.77 15.47 -1.54
N GLU A 739 38.64 14.97 -2.03
CA GLU A 739 38.58 13.99 -3.09
C GLU A 739 37.68 14.51 -4.21
N ALA A 740 38.13 14.31 -5.45
CA ALA A 740 37.27 14.49 -6.62
C ALA A 740 37.43 13.28 -7.53
N GLY A 741 36.31 12.66 -7.90
CA GLY A 741 36.32 11.45 -8.68
C GLY A 741 35.15 11.34 -9.65
N SER A 742 35.18 10.26 -10.41
CA SER A 742 34.13 9.84 -11.31
C SER A 742 33.90 8.35 -11.19
N GLU A 743 32.63 7.97 -11.21
CA GLU A 743 32.19 6.59 -11.22
C GLU A 743 31.42 6.32 -12.51
N TYR A 744 31.76 5.23 -13.20
CA TYR A 744 30.98 4.72 -14.33
C TYR A 744 30.35 3.37 -13.97
N ILE A 745 29.03 3.38 -13.81
CA ILE A 745 28.23 2.23 -13.37
C ILE A 745 28.09 1.22 -14.52
N LEU A 746 28.71 0.06 -14.38
CA LEU A 746 28.63 -1.03 -15.36
C LEU A 746 27.42 -1.93 -15.09
N THR A 747 27.31 -2.38 -13.84
CA THR A 747 26.24 -3.24 -13.31
C THR A 747 25.84 -2.75 -11.91
N ARG A 748 24.78 -3.32 -11.33
CA ARG A 748 24.40 -3.05 -9.93
C ARG A 748 25.49 -3.36 -8.89
N HIS A 749 26.49 -4.16 -9.26
CA HIS A 749 27.58 -4.59 -8.38
C HIS A 749 28.93 -3.97 -8.72
N PHE A 750 29.13 -3.51 -9.95
CA PHE A 750 30.46 -3.12 -10.43
C PHE A 750 30.44 -1.76 -11.12
N SER A 751 31.41 -0.94 -10.75
CA SER A 751 31.68 0.34 -11.40
C SER A 751 33.16 0.53 -11.65
N LEU A 752 33.48 1.28 -12.70
CA LEU A 752 34.83 1.81 -12.92
C LEU A 752 34.96 3.13 -12.17
N VAL A 753 36.06 3.32 -11.46
CA VAL A 753 36.30 4.52 -10.66
C VAL A 753 37.61 5.17 -11.10
N GLY A 754 37.59 6.48 -11.26
CA GLY A 754 38.79 7.30 -11.37
C GLY A 754 38.70 8.43 -10.36
N GLN A 755 39.71 8.59 -9.52
CA GLN A 755 39.69 9.60 -8.45
C GLN A 755 41.03 10.29 -8.28
N TYR A 756 40.97 11.51 -7.77
CA TYR A 756 42.10 12.24 -7.22
C TYR A 756 41.80 12.50 -5.75
N ASN A 757 42.66 12.00 -4.87
CA ASN A 757 42.64 12.33 -3.46
C ASN A 757 43.84 13.26 -3.16
N SER A 758 43.64 14.30 -2.36
CA SER A 758 44.67 15.29 -2.05
C SER A 758 45.88 14.72 -1.32
N GLU A 759 45.70 13.62 -0.58
CA GLU A 759 46.73 12.93 0.19
C GLU A 759 47.37 11.82 -0.64
N TYR A 760 46.58 11.03 -1.36
CA TYR A 760 47.06 9.82 -2.05
C TYR A 760 47.31 10.00 -3.56
N GLY A 761 46.90 11.13 -4.15
CA GLY A 761 47.08 11.45 -5.57
C GLY A 761 46.03 10.82 -6.51
N ALA A 762 46.34 10.84 -7.81
CA ALA A 762 45.44 10.35 -8.87
C ALA A 762 45.53 8.84 -9.04
N SER A 763 44.37 8.18 -9.14
CA SER A 763 44.30 6.74 -9.30
C SER A 763 43.03 6.29 -10.02
N GLY A 764 43.06 5.06 -10.54
CA GLY A 764 41.92 4.42 -11.19
C GLY A 764 41.79 2.97 -10.77
N GLY A 765 40.57 2.46 -10.79
CA GLY A 765 40.26 1.11 -10.36
C GLY A 765 38.77 0.80 -10.46
N PHE A 766 38.25 0.05 -9.50
CA PHE A 766 36.88 -0.43 -9.52
C PHE A 766 36.21 -0.38 -8.14
N LEU A 767 34.90 -0.18 -8.14
CA LEU A 767 34.04 -0.27 -6.97
C LEU A 767 33.20 -1.54 -7.07
N MET A 768 33.23 -2.34 -6.00
CA MET A 768 32.38 -3.51 -5.81
C MET A 768 31.32 -3.23 -4.75
N ARG A 769 30.04 -3.38 -5.10
CA ARG A 769 28.91 -3.27 -4.17
C ARG A 769 28.36 -4.64 -3.81
N PHE A 770 28.12 -4.85 -2.53
CA PHE A 770 27.54 -6.07 -1.99
C PHE A 770 26.38 -5.73 -1.05
N PHE A 771 25.42 -6.64 -0.99
CA PHE A 771 24.30 -6.55 -0.06
C PHE A 771 23.75 -7.94 0.21
N THR A 772 23.06 -8.08 1.34
CA THR A 772 22.39 -9.31 1.74
C THR A 772 20.89 -9.07 1.87
N PRO A 773 20.06 -10.11 1.66
CA PRO A 773 18.68 -10.09 2.12
C PRO A 773 18.59 -9.78 3.62
N GLY A 774 17.45 -9.27 4.07
CA GLY A 774 17.25 -8.96 5.47
C GLY A 774 17.28 -10.21 6.37
N PHE A 775 17.85 -10.10 7.57
CA PHE A 775 17.97 -11.18 8.55
C PHE A 775 17.38 -10.84 9.92
#